data_AF-A0A7K2VGV0-F1
#
_entry.id   AF-A0A7K2VGV0-F1
#
_cell.length_a   1.000
_cell.length_b   1.000
_cell.length_c   1.000
_cell.angle_alpha   90.00
_cell.angle_beta   90.00
_cell.angle_gamma   90.00
#
_symmetry.space_group_name_H-M   'P 1'
#
loop_
_entity.id
_entity.type
_entity.pdbx_description
1 polymer ?
#
loop_
_entity_poly.entity_id
_entity_poly.type
_entity_poly.pdbx_seq_one_letter_code
_entity_poly.pdbx_strand_id
1 'polypeptide(L)'
;MPTETEAAPVAVDAPWDTVCERLTTALASRVPGRGAVVTALGVRDELNDAVPEFAPDVIPVGLYGHHAVVGPVAPVGGHGCPRCLARRWQAVRAGFLREALEQGGPTRATGTPPWGADFVVDALAALVSAAEAHPPAVRHPWVWLLDLETLRVARFPLVPDGECPACADRPDDTAEGARIALEPAPEHAPGSFRTRPLSAYDLPLEAFANPVTGMLGPSVAPDLTSASTSSAVGAFTTRSGAYLRECYWGGHTGAYGTSVRVGLLEGLERYAGMRARARRPVVTATLEELGDTAVDPRITGLYPDTFDAEAAGAPRFAPDRPVQWVWGWSLRDTRPVLVPEVVAYYHAPGGIRRRFVQESSNGCASGGSPAEAVHHGLMETIERDAFLLAWFGRARLPEIDPASSARPATRAMVDRLAMYGYRARFFDTRISFPVPVVTAVAERVDGGPGLLCFGAGASLDPEDALAGGLCEIATDSVNLRRRTAREERRLRRMAADFDEVRVLHDHPLLYGLPEMGRYTDFLLRGRDDGDRVPLASLAPDRPRPRPADLRADVEAVVADVTARGFDVVVVDQTAPEQRALGLSTVKVLVPGLLPIDFGFSRQRGPWLPRARTALREAGLRTADLPPDDCNPAPHPFP
;
A
#
# COMPACT_ATOMS: atom_id res chain seq x y z
N MET A 1 22.50 15.82 54.71
CA MET A 1 22.18 14.50 54.12
C MET A 1 23.18 14.25 53.02
N PRO A 2 23.81 13.08 52.96
CA PRO A 2 24.94 12.84 52.09
C PRO A 2 24.48 12.77 50.63
N THR A 3 25.27 13.39 49.77
CA THR A 3 25.22 13.27 48.31
C THR A 3 25.53 11.82 47.92
N GLU A 4 24.49 11.10 47.48
CA GLU A 4 24.69 9.85 46.75
C GLU A 4 25.36 10.19 45.42
N THR A 5 26.67 9.97 45.38
CA THR A 5 27.43 9.90 44.14
C THR A 5 26.90 8.69 43.39
N GLU A 6 26.10 8.93 42.35
CA GLU A 6 25.66 7.91 41.41
C GLU A 6 26.91 7.28 40.78
N ALA A 7 27.27 6.08 41.25
CA ALA A 7 28.38 5.34 40.69
C ALA A 7 28.06 5.03 39.23
N ALA A 8 28.92 5.49 38.31
CA ALA A 8 28.84 5.09 36.91
C ALA A 8 28.77 3.56 36.84
N PRO A 9 27.83 2.97 36.07
CA PRO A 9 27.69 1.53 35.99
C PRO A 9 29.01 0.95 35.49
N VAL A 10 29.63 0.09 36.32
CA VAL A 10 30.79 -0.71 35.94
C VAL A 10 30.41 -1.52 34.72
N ALA A 11 31.12 -1.33 33.60
CA ALA A 11 30.97 -2.12 32.39
C ALA A 11 31.32 -3.58 32.73
N VAL A 12 30.30 -4.39 32.96
CA VAL A 12 30.45 -5.85 33.01
C VAL A 12 30.43 -6.30 31.55
N ASP A 13 31.55 -6.80 31.04
CA ASP A 13 31.64 -7.37 29.68
C ASP A 13 30.45 -8.29 29.42
N ALA A 14 29.65 -7.98 28.40
CA ALA A 14 28.50 -8.79 28.06
C ALA A 14 29.01 -10.12 27.47
N PRO A 15 28.55 -11.29 27.94
CA PRO A 15 29.09 -12.58 27.48
C PRO A 15 29.00 -12.81 25.96
N TRP A 16 28.09 -12.12 25.29
CA TRP A 16 27.98 -12.11 23.83
C TRP A 16 29.10 -11.32 23.15
N ASP A 17 29.51 -10.19 23.69
CA ASP A 17 30.60 -9.38 23.15
C ASP A 17 31.91 -10.17 23.20
N THR A 18 32.18 -10.84 24.32
CA THR A 18 33.34 -11.74 24.46
C THR A 18 33.32 -12.87 23.42
N VAL A 19 32.15 -13.47 23.14
CA VAL A 19 32.04 -14.53 22.12
C VAL A 19 32.24 -13.95 20.72
N CYS A 20 31.68 -12.78 20.42
CA CYS A 20 31.87 -12.08 19.15
C CYS A 20 33.34 -11.69 18.91
N GLU A 21 34.02 -11.15 19.91
CA GLU A 21 35.45 -10.82 19.86
C GLU A 21 36.32 -12.07 19.65
N ARG A 22 36.03 -13.16 20.37
CA ARG A 22 36.73 -14.43 20.19
C ARG A 22 36.57 -14.96 18.76
N LEU A 23 35.33 -14.98 18.25
CA LEU A 23 35.04 -15.45 16.90
C LEU A 23 35.71 -14.55 15.85
N THR A 24 35.65 -13.22 16.01
CA THR A 24 36.32 -12.25 15.13
C THR A 24 37.83 -12.51 15.08
N THR A 25 38.46 -12.65 16.24
CA THR A 25 39.90 -12.93 16.34
C THR A 25 40.26 -14.27 15.70
N ALA A 26 39.45 -15.31 15.92
CA ALA A 26 39.71 -16.64 15.38
C ALA A 26 39.44 -16.73 13.86
N LEU A 27 38.56 -15.88 13.32
CA LEU A 27 38.30 -15.76 11.89
C LEU A 27 39.42 -15.00 11.16
N ALA A 28 40.03 -13.99 11.80
CA ALA A 28 41.12 -13.21 11.20
C ALA A 28 42.32 -14.09 10.77
N SER A 29 42.57 -15.21 11.47
CA SER A 29 43.63 -16.16 11.10
C SER A 29 43.22 -17.19 10.04
N ARG A 30 41.93 -17.32 9.72
CA ARG A 30 41.37 -18.32 8.80
C ARG A 30 40.82 -17.73 7.50
N VAL A 31 40.50 -16.44 7.48
CA VAL A 31 39.94 -15.74 6.32
C VAL A 31 40.88 -14.60 5.90
N PRO A 32 41.85 -14.85 5.00
CA PRO A 32 42.88 -13.86 4.63
C PRO A 32 42.41 -12.75 3.68
N GLY A 33 41.12 -12.70 3.30
CA GLY A 33 40.52 -11.71 2.39
C GLY A 33 40.21 -10.36 3.07
N ARG A 34 39.01 -9.81 2.84
CA ARG A 34 38.53 -8.55 3.49
C ARG A 34 38.48 -8.61 5.02
N GLY A 35 38.63 -9.81 5.59
CA GLY A 35 38.38 -10.07 7.00
C GLY A 35 36.89 -10.08 7.31
N ALA A 36 36.54 -10.67 8.44
CA ALA A 36 35.17 -10.72 8.93
C ALA A 36 35.10 -10.22 10.37
N VAL A 37 34.05 -9.45 10.67
CA VAL A 37 33.78 -8.97 12.02
C VAL A 37 32.45 -9.54 12.48
N VAL A 38 32.49 -10.16 13.65
CA VAL A 38 31.33 -10.76 14.29
C VAL A 38 30.76 -9.77 15.29
N THR A 39 29.45 -9.52 15.23
CA THR A 39 28.72 -8.65 16.15
C THR A 39 27.44 -9.33 16.61
N ALA A 40 26.95 -9.01 17.81
CA ALA A 40 25.60 -9.37 18.18
C ALA A 40 24.62 -8.55 17.34
N LEU A 41 23.67 -9.22 16.69
CA LEU A 41 22.67 -8.61 15.82
C LEU A 41 21.37 -8.36 16.58
N GLY A 42 20.76 -7.19 16.38
CA GLY A 42 19.43 -6.89 16.92
C GLY A 42 19.46 -6.41 18.36
N VAL A 43 20.54 -5.74 18.75
CA VAL A 43 20.68 -5.03 20.03
C VAL A 43 20.56 -3.51 19.87
N ARG A 44 20.31 -3.05 18.64
CA ARG A 44 20.24 -1.63 18.25
C ARG A 44 18.97 -1.35 17.45
N ASP A 45 18.52 -0.10 17.50
CA ASP A 45 17.48 0.39 16.59
C ASP A 45 18.12 0.89 15.28
N GLU A 46 18.33 -0.02 14.35
CA GLU A 46 18.94 0.24 13.06
C GLU A 46 18.08 1.16 12.17
N LEU A 47 16.79 1.30 12.49
CA LEU A 47 15.87 2.15 11.74
C LEU A 47 16.04 3.63 12.08
N ASN A 48 16.47 3.97 13.30
CA ASN A 48 16.64 5.35 13.77
C ASN A 48 18.07 5.74 14.16
N ASP A 49 18.94 4.79 14.55
CA ASP A 49 20.32 5.10 14.94
C ASP A 49 21.12 5.72 13.78
N ALA A 50 22.06 6.61 14.11
CA ALA A 50 22.99 7.19 13.14
C ALA A 50 24.27 6.35 12.95
N VAL A 51 24.65 5.57 13.97
CA VAL A 51 25.88 4.76 13.97
C VAL A 51 25.56 3.34 13.49
N PRO A 52 26.23 2.82 12.45
CA PRO A 52 25.98 1.49 11.93
C PRO A 52 26.40 0.38 12.91
N GLU A 53 25.64 -0.72 12.96
CA GLU A 53 26.00 -1.94 13.72
C GLU A 53 27.22 -2.66 13.15
N PHE A 54 27.38 -2.61 11.83
CA PHE A 54 28.50 -3.23 11.12
C PHE A 54 29.52 -2.19 10.66
N ALA A 55 30.80 -2.51 10.83
CA ALA A 55 31.89 -1.71 10.29
C ALA A 55 31.89 -1.73 8.75
N PRO A 56 32.29 -0.62 8.10
CA PRO A 56 32.51 -0.61 6.65
C PRO A 56 33.71 -1.50 6.27
N ASP A 57 33.76 -1.94 5.01
CA ASP A 57 34.88 -2.63 4.36
C ASP A 57 35.28 -4.04 4.85
N VAL A 58 34.66 -4.55 5.91
CA VAL A 58 34.77 -5.94 6.36
C VAL A 58 33.53 -6.75 6.00
N ILE A 59 33.63 -8.08 6.00
CA ILE A 59 32.45 -8.95 5.85
C ILE A 59 31.70 -8.98 7.18
N PRO A 60 30.45 -8.45 7.24
CA PRO A 60 29.68 -8.47 8.47
C PRO A 60 29.20 -9.88 8.79
N VAL A 61 29.27 -10.26 10.06
CA VAL A 61 28.69 -11.48 10.62
C VAL A 61 27.84 -11.11 11.83
N GLY A 62 26.52 -11.08 11.67
CA GLY A 62 25.58 -10.81 12.75
C GLY A 62 25.13 -12.09 13.45
N LEU A 63 25.40 -12.23 14.75
CA LEU A 63 24.94 -13.34 15.58
C LEU A 63 23.64 -13.00 16.30
N TYR A 64 22.63 -13.85 16.16
CA TYR A 64 21.35 -13.72 16.85
C TYR A 64 20.76 -15.09 17.20
N GLY A 65 20.56 -15.37 18.50
CA GLY A 65 20.11 -16.69 18.95
C GLY A 65 21.08 -17.78 18.47
N HIS A 66 20.59 -18.76 17.71
CA HIS A 66 21.40 -19.79 17.03
C HIS A 66 21.70 -19.47 15.56
N HIS A 67 21.51 -18.24 15.10
CA HIS A 67 21.77 -17.85 13.72
C HIS A 67 23.03 -16.99 13.60
N ALA A 68 23.83 -17.27 12.58
CA ALA A 68 24.85 -16.36 12.08
C ALA A 68 24.46 -15.87 10.68
N VAL A 69 24.33 -14.55 10.54
CA VAL A 69 23.95 -13.88 9.29
C VAL A 69 25.19 -13.25 8.68
N VAL A 70 25.62 -13.72 7.51
CA VAL A 70 26.88 -13.32 6.87
C VAL A 70 26.61 -12.51 5.60
N GLY A 71 27.34 -11.41 5.43
CA GLY A 71 27.19 -10.50 4.30
C GLY A 71 26.12 -9.42 4.53
N PRO A 72 25.74 -8.64 3.53
CA PRO A 72 26.14 -8.73 2.14
C PRO A 72 27.63 -8.40 1.96
N VAL A 73 28.29 -9.12 1.06
CA VAL A 73 29.61 -8.71 0.55
C VAL A 73 29.35 -7.63 -0.49
N ALA A 74 29.12 -6.40 -0.03
CA ALA A 74 28.76 -5.30 -0.91
C ALA A 74 29.94 -4.92 -1.83
N PRO A 75 29.68 -4.61 -3.12
CA PRO A 75 30.65 -3.87 -3.94
C PRO A 75 30.93 -2.53 -3.28
N VAL A 76 32.19 -2.08 -3.28
CA VAL A 76 32.55 -0.74 -2.81
C VAL A 76 31.76 0.30 -3.62
N GLY A 77 30.97 1.15 -2.97
CA GLY A 77 30.12 2.15 -3.63
C GLY A 77 28.80 1.62 -4.22
N GLY A 78 28.45 0.34 -4.02
CA GLY A 78 27.19 -0.25 -4.47
C GLY A 78 26.03 -0.12 -3.47
N HIS A 79 24.80 -0.33 -3.93
CA HIS A 79 23.62 -0.39 -3.05
C HIS A 79 23.50 -1.75 -2.35
N GLY A 80 22.89 -1.77 -1.15
CA GLY A 80 22.73 -2.99 -0.35
C GLY A 80 23.94 -3.25 0.55
N CYS A 81 24.25 -2.29 1.42
CA CYS A 81 25.36 -2.35 2.37
C CYS A 81 25.01 -3.15 3.65
N PRO A 82 25.98 -3.40 4.55
CA PRO A 82 25.71 -4.03 5.85
C PRO A 82 24.63 -3.32 6.68
N ARG A 83 24.52 -1.99 6.61
CA ARG A 83 23.42 -1.26 7.27
C ARG A 83 22.04 -1.57 6.67
N CYS A 84 21.95 -1.87 5.37
CA CYS A 84 20.71 -2.37 4.77
C CYS A 84 20.34 -3.74 5.33
N LEU A 85 21.30 -4.65 5.54
CA LEU A 85 21.04 -5.94 6.19
C LEU A 85 20.40 -5.71 7.55
N ALA A 86 21.06 -4.97 8.43
CA ALA A 86 20.63 -4.78 9.81
C ALA A 86 19.21 -4.17 9.89
N ARG A 87 18.95 -3.15 9.07
CA ARG A 87 17.63 -2.51 8.92
C ARG A 87 16.54 -3.45 8.42
N ARG A 88 16.82 -4.21 7.35
CA ARG A 88 15.87 -5.18 6.79
C ARG A 88 15.63 -6.34 7.76
N TRP A 89 16.67 -6.77 8.47
CA TRP A 89 16.57 -7.80 9.50
C TRP A 89 15.68 -7.38 10.65
N GLN A 90 15.83 -6.14 11.14
CA GLN A 90 14.95 -5.57 12.16
C GLN A 90 13.51 -5.46 11.64
N ALA A 91 13.31 -5.01 10.41
CA ALA A 91 11.99 -4.78 9.83
C ALA A 91 11.12 -6.06 9.72
N VAL A 92 11.73 -7.23 9.58
CA VAL A 92 11.02 -8.53 9.54
C VAL A 92 10.89 -9.22 10.90
N ARG A 93 11.34 -8.57 12.00
CA ARG A 93 11.14 -9.12 13.35
C ARG A 93 9.68 -8.98 13.79
N ALA A 94 9.31 -9.84 14.74
CA ALA A 94 8.00 -9.79 15.39
C ALA A 94 7.76 -8.43 16.06
N GLY A 95 6.50 -8.00 16.12
CA GLY A 95 6.11 -6.68 16.63
C GLY A 95 6.68 -6.37 18.02
N PHE A 96 6.62 -7.31 18.95
CA PHE A 96 7.14 -7.12 20.32
C PHE A 96 8.66 -6.87 20.36
N LEU A 97 9.43 -7.47 19.46
CA LEU A 97 10.88 -7.21 19.35
C LEU A 97 11.13 -5.81 18.78
N ARG A 98 10.39 -5.45 17.73
CA ARG A 98 10.49 -4.12 17.12
C ARG A 98 10.04 -3.01 18.07
N GLU A 99 9.03 -3.25 18.91
CA GLU A 99 8.63 -2.34 19.98
C GLU A 99 9.74 -2.15 21.01
N ALA A 100 10.34 -3.25 21.48
CA ALA A 100 11.45 -3.18 22.42
C ALA A 100 12.66 -2.41 21.86
N LEU A 101 13.02 -2.62 20.59
CA LEU A 101 14.14 -1.92 19.96
C LEU A 101 13.85 -0.43 19.71
N GLU A 102 12.66 -0.10 19.20
CA GLU A 102 12.38 1.25 18.66
C GLU A 102 11.73 2.21 19.65
N GLN A 103 11.22 1.69 20.76
CA GLN A 103 10.57 2.49 21.81
C GLN A 103 11.12 2.20 23.20
N GLY A 104 11.86 1.10 23.37
CA GLY A 104 12.51 0.77 24.62
C GLY A 104 13.77 1.60 24.89
N GLY A 105 14.44 1.26 25.98
CA GLY A 105 15.77 1.77 26.28
C GLY A 105 16.87 0.96 25.57
N PRO A 106 18.15 1.25 25.88
CA PRO A 106 19.28 0.48 25.37
C PRO A 106 19.08 -1.02 25.61
N THR A 107 19.16 -1.82 24.54
CA THR A 107 19.07 -3.28 24.64
C THR A 107 20.46 -3.91 24.65
N ARG A 108 20.57 -5.07 25.28
CA ARG A 108 21.80 -5.88 25.28
C ARG A 108 21.44 -7.35 25.16
N ALA A 109 22.32 -8.12 24.54
CA ALA A 109 22.19 -9.57 24.56
C ALA A 109 22.42 -10.12 25.98
N THR A 110 21.68 -11.17 26.35
CA THR A 110 21.75 -11.77 27.69
C THR A 110 22.12 -13.26 27.63
N GLY A 111 22.70 -13.78 28.72
CA GLY A 111 23.17 -15.16 28.80
C GLY A 111 24.51 -15.37 28.08
N THR A 112 25.05 -16.60 28.17
CA THR A 112 26.33 -16.98 27.53
C THR A 112 26.03 -17.87 26.33
N PRO A 113 26.25 -17.40 25.09
CA PRO A 113 25.95 -18.21 23.91
C PRO A 113 26.94 -19.39 23.79
N PRO A 114 26.48 -20.61 23.43
CA PRO A 114 27.35 -21.79 23.31
C PRO A 114 28.20 -21.81 22.03
N TRP A 115 28.25 -20.70 21.28
CA TRP A 115 28.70 -20.67 19.88
C TRP A 115 30.18 -20.40 19.65
N GLY A 116 31.01 -20.34 20.67
CA GLY A 116 32.44 -20.12 20.43
C GLY A 116 33.28 -21.40 20.37
N ALA A 117 32.68 -22.56 20.17
CA ALA A 117 33.43 -23.78 19.89
C ALA A 117 34.22 -23.67 18.57
N ASP A 118 35.37 -24.35 18.47
CA ASP A 118 36.24 -24.26 17.28
C ASP A 118 35.52 -24.67 15.98
N PHE A 119 34.60 -25.63 16.05
CA PHE A 119 33.81 -26.03 14.88
C PHE A 119 32.95 -24.87 14.33
N VAL A 120 32.47 -23.96 15.18
CA VAL A 120 31.70 -22.79 14.74
C VAL A 120 32.61 -21.83 14.01
N VAL A 121 33.84 -21.65 14.49
CA VAL A 121 34.84 -20.83 13.81
C VAL A 121 35.12 -21.39 12.41
N ASP A 122 35.32 -22.70 12.29
CA ASP A 122 35.60 -23.34 11.01
C ASP A 122 34.40 -23.26 10.05
N ALA A 123 33.18 -23.45 10.55
CA ALA A 123 31.95 -23.31 9.77
C ALA A 123 31.74 -21.87 9.27
N LEU A 124 31.96 -20.87 10.13
CA LEU A 124 31.91 -19.46 9.76
C LEU A 124 33.01 -19.08 8.77
N ALA A 125 34.24 -19.55 8.98
CA ALA A 125 35.35 -19.29 8.07
C ALA A 125 35.06 -19.84 6.67
N ALA A 126 34.52 -21.05 6.58
CA ALA A 126 34.10 -21.65 5.33
C ALA A 126 32.98 -20.83 4.64
N LEU A 127 31.96 -20.41 5.40
CA LEU A 127 30.85 -19.64 4.85
C LEU A 127 31.28 -18.23 4.41
N VAL A 128 32.08 -17.54 5.21
CA VAL A 128 32.62 -16.21 4.89
C VAL A 128 33.47 -16.28 3.62
N SER A 129 34.37 -17.28 3.53
CA SER A 129 35.20 -17.49 2.34
C SER A 129 34.34 -17.79 1.11
N ALA A 130 33.29 -18.61 1.27
CA ALA A 130 32.34 -18.90 0.20
C ALA A 130 31.52 -17.67 -0.23
N ALA A 131 31.12 -16.83 0.73
CA ALA A 131 30.38 -15.59 0.47
C ALA A 131 31.25 -14.56 -0.26
N GLU A 132 32.53 -14.44 0.12
CA GLU A 132 33.50 -13.56 -0.54
C GLU A 132 33.85 -14.01 -1.96
N ALA A 133 34.00 -15.32 -2.16
CA ALA A 133 34.24 -15.91 -3.47
C ALA A 133 32.99 -15.91 -4.36
N HIS A 134 31.80 -15.70 -3.79
CA HIS A 134 30.57 -15.71 -4.57
C HIS A 134 30.50 -14.46 -5.47
N PRO A 135 30.18 -14.62 -6.77
CA PRO A 135 29.99 -13.47 -7.63
C PRO A 135 28.93 -12.52 -7.04
N PRO A 136 29.19 -11.21 -6.99
CA PRO A 136 28.21 -10.26 -6.52
C PRO A 136 26.99 -10.33 -7.43
N ALA A 137 25.81 -10.47 -6.84
CA ALA A 137 24.58 -10.36 -7.58
C ALA A 137 24.45 -8.93 -8.12
N VAL A 138 24.06 -8.80 -9.39
CA VAL A 138 23.99 -7.49 -10.07
C VAL A 138 22.96 -6.56 -9.42
N ARG A 139 21.86 -7.10 -8.90
CA ARG A 139 20.72 -6.32 -8.37
C ARG A 139 20.50 -6.48 -6.87
N HIS A 140 20.51 -7.71 -6.37
CA HIS A 140 20.18 -8.04 -4.98
C HIS A 140 21.33 -8.81 -4.32
N PRO A 141 22.21 -8.14 -3.55
CA PRO A 141 23.34 -8.81 -2.92
C PRO A 141 22.88 -9.95 -2.01
N TRP A 142 23.70 -10.99 -1.91
CA TRP A 142 23.36 -12.17 -1.12
C TRP A 142 23.66 -11.96 0.36
N VAL A 143 22.71 -12.37 1.19
CA VAL A 143 22.87 -12.56 2.63
C VAL A 143 22.80 -14.05 2.91
N TRP A 144 23.76 -14.57 3.66
CA TRP A 144 23.83 -15.98 4.03
C TRP A 144 23.39 -16.17 5.47
N LEU A 145 22.71 -17.27 5.75
CA LEU A 145 22.28 -17.67 7.07
C LEU A 145 22.88 -19.04 7.37
N LEU A 146 23.67 -19.12 8.44
CA LEU A 146 24.08 -20.37 9.06
C LEU A 146 23.27 -20.57 10.34
N ASP A 147 22.49 -21.65 10.38
CA ASP A 147 21.91 -22.16 11.61
C ASP A 147 23.00 -22.94 12.37
N LEU A 148 23.37 -22.45 13.55
CA LEU A 148 24.45 -22.99 14.38
C LEU A 148 24.05 -24.26 15.14
N GLU A 149 22.75 -24.56 15.25
CA GLU A 149 22.24 -25.80 15.85
C GLU A 149 22.20 -26.93 14.81
N THR A 150 21.78 -26.63 13.59
CA THR A 150 21.54 -27.64 12.55
C THR A 150 22.62 -27.69 11.45
N LEU A 151 23.53 -26.70 11.43
CA LEU A 151 24.50 -26.45 10.35
C LEU A 151 23.86 -26.21 8.98
N ARG A 152 22.56 -25.92 8.94
CA ARG A 152 21.87 -25.57 7.71
C ARG A 152 22.37 -24.23 7.21
N VAL A 153 22.82 -24.21 5.96
CA VAL A 153 23.13 -22.97 5.23
C VAL A 153 21.97 -22.63 4.31
N ALA A 154 21.50 -21.38 4.40
CA ALA A 154 20.56 -20.78 3.47
C ALA A 154 21.11 -19.45 2.95
N ARG A 155 20.56 -18.97 1.84
CA ARG A 155 20.89 -17.65 1.29
C ARG A 155 19.64 -16.92 0.83
N PHE A 156 19.65 -15.61 0.97
CA PHE A 156 18.54 -14.74 0.64
C PHE A 156 19.06 -13.52 -0.13
N PRO A 157 18.42 -13.11 -1.23
CA PRO A 157 18.72 -11.83 -1.84
C PRO A 157 18.24 -10.69 -0.95
N LEU A 158 19.06 -9.66 -0.79
CA LEU A 158 18.73 -8.44 -0.07
C LEU A 158 18.26 -7.38 -1.06
N VAL A 159 17.04 -6.87 -0.90
CA VAL A 159 16.61 -5.63 -1.54
C VAL A 159 17.20 -4.46 -0.74
N PRO A 160 18.07 -3.61 -1.33
CA PRO A 160 18.60 -2.44 -0.65
C PRO A 160 17.49 -1.62 0.01
N ASP A 161 17.77 -1.07 1.19
CA ASP A 161 16.85 -0.17 1.85
C ASP A 161 17.00 1.24 1.26
N GLY A 162 15.95 1.72 0.57
CA GLY A 162 15.90 3.04 -0.04
C GLY A 162 15.94 4.21 0.95
N GLU A 163 15.88 3.95 2.25
CA GLU A 163 16.07 4.93 3.32
C GLU A 163 17.35 4.67 4.15
N CYS A 164 18.24 3.81 3.67
CA CYS A 164 19.50 3.54 4.35
C CYS A 164 20.39 4.79 4.40
N PRO A 165 20.76 5.30 5.60
CA PRO A 165 21.59 6.50 5.70
C PRO A 165 23.02 6.31 5.17
N ALA A 166 23.46 5.06 4.97
CA ALA A 166 24.81 4.75 4.53
C ALA A 166 24.96 4.64 3.00
N CYS A 167 23.93 4.16 2.28
CA CYS A 167 24.07 3.87 0.84
C CYS A 167 22.86 4.22 -0.03
N ALA A 168 21.78 4.76 0.55
CA ALA A 168 20.64 5.21 -0.24
C ALA A 168 20.88 6.64 -0.74
N ASP A 169 20.56 6.87 -2.01
CA ASP A 169 20.43 8.22 -2.55
C ASP A 169 18.97 8.67 -2.41
N ARG A 170 18.76 9.70 -1.60
CA ARG A 170 17.43 10.23 -1.30
C ARG A 170 17.48 11.76 -1.39
N PRO A 171 17.41 12.35 -2.59
CA PRO A 171 17.56 13.79 -2.76
C PRO A 171 16.44 14.58 -2.06
N ASP A 172 16.66 15.88 -1.89
CA ASP A 172 15.63 16.77 -1.38
C ASP A 172 14.47 16.87 -2.38
N ASP A 173 13.27 17.06 -1.83
CA ASP A 173 12.06 17.25 -2.60
C ASP A 173 12.00 18.68 -3.15
N THR A 174 11.95 18.82 -4.46
CA THR A 174 12.11 20.10 -5.17
C THR A 174 11.05 20.25 -6.26
N ALA A 175 10.73 21.51 -6.60
CA ALA A 175 9.77 21.83 -7.65
C ALA A 175 10.19 21.25 -9.01
N GLU A 176 11.47 21.33 -9.35
CA GLU A 176 12.04 20.75 -10.58
C GLU A 176 11.94 19.22 -10.58
N GLY A 177 12.20 18.61 -9.43
CA GLY A 177 12.16 17.15 -9.25
C GLY A 177 10.75 16.54 -9.31
N ALA A 178 9.71 17.36 -9.13
CA ALA A 178 8.31 16.91 -9.18
C ALA A 178 7.75 16.83 -10.61
N ARG A 179 8.46 17.35 -11.62
CA ARG A 179 7.98 17.35 -13.00
C ARG A 179 7.65 15.94 -13.49
N ILE A 180 6.39 15.74 -13.90
CA ILE A 180 5.93 14.50 -14.55
C ILE A 180 5.93 14.72 -16.06
N ALA A 181 6.92 14.13 -16.74
CA ALA A 181 6.93 14.06 -18.20
C ALA A 181 6.18 12.81 -18.66
N LEU A 182 5.05 13.00 -19.34
CA LEU A 182 4.32 11.92 -19.99
C LEU A 182 4.93 11.69 -21.37
N GLU A 183 5.88 10.75 -21.46
CA GLU A 183 6.46 10.29 -22.72
C GLU A 183 5.54 9.28 -23.42
N PRO A 184 5.67 9.06 -24.75
CA PRO A 184 4.94 8.02 -25.45
C PRO A 184 5.05 6.65 -24.76
N ALA A 185 3.91 6.05 -24.47
CA ALA A 185 3.78 4.83 -23.68
C ALA A 185 2.89 3.81 -24.41
N PRO A 186 3.38 3.25 -25.53
CA PRO A 186 2.61 2.28 -26.32
C PRO A 186 2.27 1.06 -25.47
N GLU A 187 1.04 0.55 -25.63
CA GLU A 187 0.66 -0.70 -25.00
C GLU A 187 1.47 -1.88 -25.56
N HIS A 188 1.92 -2.79 -24.70
CA HIS A 188 2.61 -4.00 -25.17
C HIS A 188 1.68 -4.98 -25.89
N ALA A 189 0.38 -4.91 -25.59
CA ALA A 189 -0.67 -5.69 -26.21
C ALA A 189 -1.96 -4.85 -26.30
N PRO A 190 -2.71 -4.91 -27.42
CA PRO A 190 -3.93 -4.12 -27.58
C PRO A 190 -4.95 -4.36 -26.47
N GLY A 191 -5.44 -3.27 -25.86
CA GLY A 191 -6.42 -3.31 -24.78
C GLY A 191 -5.85 -3.78 -23.45
N SER A 192 -4.52 -3.90 -23.32
CA SER A 192 -3.92 -4.31 -22.04
C SER A 192 -3.83 -3.18 -21.02
N PHE A 193 -3.78 -1.93 -21.48
CA PHE A 193 -3.46 -0.77 -20.66
C PHE A 193 -2.15 -0.94 -19.85
N ARG A 194 -1.18 -1.67 -20.42
CA ARG A 194 0.13 -1.95 -19.84
C ARG A 194 1.23 -1.73 -20.87
N THR A 195 2.31 -1.09 -20.48
CA THR A 195 3.50 -0.88 -21.34
C THR A 195 4.38 -2.12 -21.47
N ARG A 196 4.27 -3.08 -20.54
CA ARG A 196 5.05 -4.32 -20.51
C ARG A 196 4.26 -5.47 -19.86
N PRO A 197 4.49 -6.73 -20.26
CA PRO A 197 3.89 -7.87 -19.58
C PRO A 197 4.51 -8.08 -18.19
N LEU A 198 3.76 -8.68 -17.27
CA LEU A 198 4.21 -8.94 -15.89
C LEU A 198 5.53 -9.74 -15.81
N SER A 199 5.75 -10.67 -16.75
CA SER A 199 6.97 -11.48 -16.82
C SER A 199 8.24 -10.69 -17.17
N ALA A 200 8.12 -9.44 -17.62
CA ALA A 200 9.25 -8.58 -17.93
C ALA A 200 9.89 -7.96 -16.67
N TYR A 201 9.20 -7.98 -15.53
CA TYR A 201 9.72 -7.46 -14.26
C TYR A 201 10.49 -8.54 -13.51
N ASP A 202 11.69 -8.19 -13.06
CA ASP A 202 12.57 -9.03 -12.23
C ASP A 202 12.06 -9.04 -10.78
N LEU A 203 11.01 -9.83 -10.53
CA LEU A 203 10.32 -9.94 -9.23
C LEU A 203 10.54 -11.31 -8.57
N PRO A 204 11.78 -11.70 -8.21
CA PRO A 204 12.02 -12.94 -7.48
C PRO A 204 11.41 -12.84 -6.07
N LEU A 205 10.47 -13.74 -5.76
CA LEU A 205 9.74 -13.75 -4.49
C LEU A 205 10.69 -13.68 -3.29
N GLU A 206 11.75 -14.48 -3.31
CA GLU A 206 12.72 -14.61 -2.24
C GLU A 206 13.50 -13.31 -1.94
N ALA A 207 13.59 -12.37 -2.89
CA ALA A 207 14.19 -11.06 -2.63
C ALA A 207 13.25 -10.16 -1.82
N PHE A 208 11.96 -10.17 -2.16
CA PHE A 208 10.97 -9.27 -1.56
C PHE A 208 10.34 -9.83 -0.29
N ALA A 209 10.16 -11.14 -0.19
CA ALA A 209 9.58 -11.79 0.98
C ALA A 209 10.44 -12.97 1.44
N ASN A 210 11.12 -12.82 2.58
CA ASN A 210 11.94 -13.85 3.18
C ASN A 210 12.17 -13.58 4.68
N PRO A 211 12.41 -14.62 5.50
CA PRO A 211 12.40 -14.50 6.96
C PRO A 211 13.63 -13.78 7.55
N VAL A 212 14.61 -13.38 6.74
CA VAL A 212 15.86 -12.75 7.20
C VAL A 212 15.88 -11.27 6.85
N THR A 213 15.54 -10.88 5.62
CA THR A 213 15.70 -9.51 5.08
C THR A 213 14.58 -9.08 4.14
N GLY A 214 13.45 -9.80 4.11
CA GLY A 214 12.37 -9.54 3.16
C GLY A 214 11.82 -8.11 3.27
N MET A 215 11.97 -7.32 2.20
CA MET A 215 11.49 -5.94 2.14
C MET A 215 9.99 -5.81 2.41
N LEU A 216 9.20 -6.70 1.81
CA LEU A 216 7.75 -6.74 1.90
C LEU A 216 7.26 -7.75 2.96
N GLY A 217 8.17 -8.25 3.81
CA GLY A 217 7.81 -9.09 4.94
C GLY A 217 8.53 -10.43 5.01
N PRO A 218 8.26 -11.22 6.05
CA PRO A 218 8.95 -12.49 6.28
C PRO A 218 8.48 -13.63 5.36
N SER A 219 7.27 -13.54 4.80
CA SER A 219 6.66 -14.64 4.04
C SER A 219 5.46 -14.20 3.20
N VAL A 220 5.00 -15.12 2.35
CA VAL A 220 3.75 -15.04 1.59
C VAL A 220 2.99 -16.34 1.81
N ALA A 221 1.68 -16.23 1.99
CA ALA A 221 0.79 -17.37 2.16
C ALA A 221 -0.24 -17.41 1.01
N PRO A 222 -0.33 -18.51 0.25
CA PRO A 222 -1.46 -18.74 -0.65
C PRO A 222 -2.71 -19.09 0.16
N ASP A 223 -3.87 -18.52 -0.21
CA ASP A 223 -5.16 -18.94 0.32
C ASP A 223 -5.66 -20.17 -0.43
N LEU A 224 -5.25 -21.34 0.05
CA LEU A 224 -5.66 -22.64 -0.50
C LEU A 224 -7.15 -22.96 -0.27
N THR A 225 -7.87 -22.13 0.48
CA THR A 225 -9.30 -22.28 0.75
C THR A 225 -10.17 -21.41 -0.17
N SER A 226 -9.57 -20.48 -0.91
CA SER A 226 -10.30 -19.68 -1.88
C SER A 226 -10.80 -20.55 -3.02
N ALA A 227 -12.11 -20.51 -3.24
CA ALA A 227 -12.79 -21.38 -4.20
C ALA A 227 -13.06 -20.69 -5.55
N SER A 228 -12.83 -19.37 -5.62
CA SER A 228 -13.09 -18.52 -6.79
C SER A 228 -11.81 -18.08 -7.49
N THR A 229 -10.77 -17.69 -6.73
CA THR A 229 -9.51 -17.14 -7.22
C THR A 229 -8.32 -17.80 -6.53
N SER A 230 -7.11 -17.66 -7.09
CA SER A 230 -5.87 -18.14 -6.46
C SER A 230 -5.22 -17.01 -5.65
N SER A 231 -5.82 -16.62 -4.53
CA SER A 231 -5.31 -15.49 -3.72
C SER A 231 -3.98 -15.82 -3.04
N ALA A 232 -3.06 -14.86 -2.97
CA ALA A 232 -1.83 -14.95 -2.20
C ALA A 232 -1.59 -13.63 -1.45
N VAL A 233 -1.24 -13.72 -0.17
CA VAL A 233 -1.14 -12.56 0.73
C VAL A 233 0.19 -12.58 1.49
N GLY A 234 0.84 -11.42 1.59
CA GLY A 234 1.96 -11.16 2.47
C GLY A 234 1.71 -9.90 3.31
N ALA A 235 2.62 -9.61 4.24
CA ALA A 235 2.53 -8.39 5.03
C ALA A 235 3.90 -7.90 5.52
N PHE A 236 4.07 -6.58 5.60
CA PHE A 236 5.19 -5.95 6.29
C PHE A 236 4.71 -5.01 7.39
N THR A 237 5.59 -4.65 8.32
CA THR A 237 5.25 -3.72 9.41
C THR A 237 5.95 -2.37 9.23
N THR A 238 5.22 -1.29 9.47
CA THR A 238 5.77 0.08 9.45
C THR A 238 5.39 0.81 10.72
N ARG A 239 6.30 1.64 11.26
CA ARG A 239 6.01 2.46 12.45
C ARG A 239 5.32 3.75 12.04
N SER A 240 4.24 4.07 12.73
CA SER A 240 3.49 5.33 12.57
C SER A 240 3.26 5.94 13.94
N GLY A 241 4.19 6.80 14.38
CA GLY A 241 4.17 7.35 15.73
C GLY A 241 4.36 6.24 16.78
N ALA A 242 3.41 6.11 17.71
CA ALA A 242 3.52 5.18 18.84
C ALA A 242 3.18 3.72 18.51
N TYR A 243 2.64 3.40 17.32
CA TYR A 243 2.21 2.04 16.98
C TYR A 243 2.91 1.49 15.73
N LEU A 244 3.05 0.16 15.69
CA LEU A 244 3.40 -0.59 14.49
C LEU A 244 2.13 -0.96 13.73
N ARG A 245 2.05 -0.55 12.46
CA ARG A 245 0.98 -0.95 11.55
C ARG A 245 1.47 -2.09 10.69
N GLU A 246 0.70 -3.17 10.70
CA GLU A 246 0.82 -4.23 9.69
C GLU A 246 0.14 -3.76 8.40
N CYS A 247 0.86 -3.92 7.29
CA CYS A 247 0.41 -3.60 5.96
C CYS A 247 0.35 -4.88 5.14
N TYR A 248 -0.87 -5.32 4.85
CA TYR A 248 -1.10 -6.44 3.96
C TYR A 248 -0.89 -6.03 2.51
N TRP A 249 -0.57 -7.01 1.68
CA TRP A 249 -0.52 -6.94 0.22
C TRP A 249 -0.81 -8.32 -0.35
N GLY A 250 -1.33 -8.38 -1.57
CA GLY A 250 -1.74 -9.62 -2.19
C GLY A 250 -2.18 -9.47 -3.63
N GLY A 251 -2.35 -10.61 -4.28
CA GLY A 251 -2.89 -10.67 -5.62
C GLY A 251 -3.93 -11.77 -5.72
N HIS A 252 -4.92 -11.54 -6.57
CA HIS A 252 -6.03 -12.47 -6.80
C HIS A 252 -6.22 -12.65 -8.30
N THR A 253 -5.69 -13.76 -8.82
CA THR A 253 -5.76 -14.12 -10.25
C THR A 253 -6.18 -15.58 -10.42
N GLY A 254 -6.17 -16.09 -11.64
CA GLY A 254 -6.42 -17.51 -11.92
C GLY A 254 -5.28 -18.47 -11.54
N ALA A 255 -4.13 -17.99 -11.07
CA ALA A 255 -2.99 -18.84 -10.70
C ALA A 255 -2.12 -18.22 -9.60
N TYR A 256 -1.72 -19.01 -8.59
CA TYR A 256 -0.93 -18.51 -7.45
C TYR A 256 0.38 -17.84 -7.86
N GLY A 257 1.10 -18.37 -8.85
CA GLY A 257 2.36 -17.76 -9.31
C GLY A 257 2.18 -16.34 -9.86
N THR A 258 1.09 -16.08 -10.58
CA THR A 258 0.74 -14.74 -11.07
C THR A 258 0.26 -13.86 -9.92
N SER A 259 -0.59 -14.39 -9.03
CA SER A 259 -1.08 -13.69 -7.85
C SER A 259 0.04 -13.22 -6.93
N VAL A 260 1.08 -14.03 -6.71
CA VAL A 260 2.27 -13.64 -5.94
C VAL A 260 2.94 -12.43 -6.58
N ARG A 261 3.19 -12.46 -7.90
CA ARG A 261 3.85 -11.35 -8.61
C ARG A 261 3.01 -10.07 -8.61
N VAL A 262 1.70 -10.16 -8.81
CA VAL A 262 0.77 -9.02 -8.68
C VAL A 262 0.79 -8.48 -7.26
N GLY A 263 0.77 -9.35 -6.25
CA GLY A 263 0.85 -8.95 -4.84
C GLY A 263 2.16 -8.28 -4.48
N LEU A 264 3.29 -8.69 -5.06
CA LEU A 264 4.56 -7.98 -4.90
C LEU A 264 4.49 -6.55 -5.47
N LEU A 265 3.85 -6.35 -6.63
CA LEU A 265 3.64 -5.01 -7.19
C LEU A 265 2.76 -4.14 -6.29
N GLU A 266 1.66 -4.70 -5.76
CA GLU A 266 0.81 -4.01 -4.78
C GLU A 266 1.58 -3.70 -3.48
N GLY A 267 2.40 -4.63 -3.00
CA GLY A 267 3.24 -4.43 -1.82
C GLY A 267 4.26 -3.32 -2.02
N LEU A 268 4.88 -3.22 -3.20
CA LEU A 268 5.78 -2.12 -3.58
C LEU A 268 5.03 -0.78 -3.62
N GLU A 269 3.86 -0.74 -4.25
CA GLU A 269 3.01 0.45 -4.28
C GLU A 269 2.65 0.92 -2.86
N ARG A 270 2.17 0.01 -2.02
CA ARG A 270 1.82 0.32 -0.63
C ARG A 270 3.04 0.78 0.18
N TYR A 271 4.19 0.16 -0.02
CA TYR A 271 5.42 0.56 0.65
C TYR A 271 5.80 2.01 0.33
N ALA A 272 5.62 2.43 -0.93
CA ALA A 272 5.91 3.76 -1.42
C ALA A 272 4.84 4.79 -1.00
N GLY A 273 3.55 4.45 -1.08
CA GLY A 273 2.43 5.34 -0.75
C GLY A 273 2.24 5.61 0.75
N MET A 274 2.88 4.81 1.60
CA MET A 274 2.80 5.01 3.05
C MET A 274 3.52 6.26 3.54
N ARG A 275 4.71 6.59 3.02
CA ARG A 275 5.48 7.78 3.44
C ARG A 275 6.46 8.20 2.37
N ALA A 276 6.93 9.45 2.43
CA ALA A 276 7.93 9.98 1.50
C ALA A 276 9.30 9.28 1.65
N ARG A 277 9.49 8.16 0.93
CA ARG A 277 10.75 7.39 0.88
C ARG A 277 11.66 7.81 -0.27
N ALA A 278 11.06 8.22 -1.39
CA ALA A 278 11.79 8.57 -2.60
C ALA A 278 12.63 9.85 -2.46
N ARG A 279 12.09 10.85 -1.75
CA ARG A 279 12.70 12.18 -1.57
C ARG A 279 12.59 12.61 -0.10
N ARG A 280 13.39 13.59 0.31
CA ARG A 280 13.28 14.23 1.63
C ARG A 280 12.36 15.44 1.54
N PRO A 281 11.17 15.43 2.18
CA PRO A 281 10.35 16.64 2.30
C PRO A 281 11.14 17.72 3.06
N VAL A 282 11.31 18.89 2.44
CA VAL A 282 12.07 20.03 3.01
C VAL A 282 11.21 21.28 3.24
N VAL A 283 9.93 21.26 2.86
CA VAL A 283 9.03 22.40 2.96
C VAL A 283 8.09 22.23 4.14
N THR A 284 8.34 22.99 5.22
CA THR A 284 7.37 23.21 6.31
C THR A 284 6.90 24.65 6.26
N ALA A 285 5.62 24.86 6.01
CA ALA A 285 5.02 26.18 5.86
C ALA A 285 3.52 26.15 6.21
N THR A 286 2.94 27.33 6.43
CA THR A 286 1.49 27.55 6.54
C THR A 286 0.85 27.63 5.15
N LEU A 287 -0.47 27.42 5.05
CA LEU A 287 -1.17 27.65 3.77
C LEU A 287 -1.14 29.15 3.40
N GLU A 288 -1.21 30.04 4.39
CA GLU A 288 -1.19 31.49 4.16
C GLU A 288 0.12 31.97 3.52
N GLU A 289 1.26 31.40 3.92
CA GLU A 289 2.57 31.68 3.31
C GLU A 289 2.69 31.16 1.88
N LEU A 290 2.06 30.02 1.58
CA LEU A 290 2.18 29.37 0.26
C LEU A 290 1.19 29.91 -0.78
N GLY A 291 0.01 30.37 -0.36
CA GLY A 291 -1.04 30.89 -1.24
C GLY A 291 -1.44 29.91 -2.36
N ASP A 292 -1.43 30.39 -3.60
CA ASP A 292 -1.84 29.66 -4.82
C ASP A 292 -0.79 28.68 -5.36
N THR A 293 0.39 28.63 -4.73
CA THR A 293 1.42 27.63 -5.03
C THR A 293 1.12 26.27 -4.42
N ALA A 294 0.14 26.18 -3.52
CA ALA A 294 -0.26 24.98 -2.81
C ALA A 294 -1.69 24.54 -3.12
N VAL A 295 -1.94 23.24 -3.05
CA VAL A 295 -3.28 22.66 -3.01
C VAL A 295 -3.90 23.00 -1.66
N ASP A 296 -5.02 23.72 -1.69
CA ASP A 296 -5.79 24.04 -0.49
C ASP A 296 -6.38 22.77 0.14
N PRO A 297 -6.05 22.42 1.40
CA PRO A 297 -6.56 21.20 2.03
C PRO A 297 -8.10 21.17 2.15
N ARG A 298 -8.76 22.34 2.12
CA ARG A 298 -10.23 22.44 2.17
C ARG A 298 -10.90 21.79 0.97
N ILE A 299 -10.30 21.87 -0.22
CA ILE A 299 -10.87 21.28 -1.44
C ILE A 299 -10.61 19.77 -1.53
N THR A 300 -9.69 19.23 -0.73
CA THR A 300 -9.46 17.78 -0.59
C THR A 300 -10.34 17.12 0.49
N GLY A 301 -11.18 17.90 1.16
CA GLY A 301 -12.04 17.46 2.25
C GLY A 301 -11.35 17.52 3.61
N LEU A 302 -12.05 18.08 4.60
CA LEU A 302 -11.65 18.13 6.00
C LEU A 302 -12.66 17.36 6.86
N TYR A 303 -12.26 17.00 8.07
CA TYR A 303 -13.20 16.42 9.03
C TYR A 303 -14.31 17.43 9.40
N PRO A 304 -15.55 16.96 9.60
CA PRO A 304 -16.66 17.82 9.97
C PRO A 304 -16.47 18.42 11.37
N ASP A 305 -17.28 19.43 11.71
CA ASP A 305 -17.25 20.05 13.04
C ASP A 305 -17.63 19.07 14.16
N THR A 306 -18.45 18.06 13.84
CA THR A 306 -18.84 16.98 14.76
C THR A 306 -17.70 16.01 15.10
N PHE A 307 -16.59 16.04 14.36
CA PHE A 307 -15.43 15.19 14.66
C PHE A 307 -14.73 15.65 15.94
N ASP A 308 -14.63 14.76 16.93
CA ASP A 308 -13.90 15.02 18.17
C ASP A 308 -12.39 14.91 17.94
N ALA A 309 -11.81 16.04 17.50
CA ALA A 309 -10.38 16.20 17.24
C ALA A 309 -9.51 15.93 18.48
N GLU A 310 -10.02 16.26 19.68
CA GLU A 310 -9.30 16.08 20.94
C GLU A 310 -9.22 14.59 21.30
N ALA A 311 -10.35 13.89 21.32
CA ALA A 311 -10.40 12.47 21.58
C ALA A 311 -9.62 11.66 20.54
N ALA A 312 -9.62 12.10 19.28
CA ALA A 312 -8.85 11.46 18.21
C ALA A 312 -7.35 11.80 18.23
N GLY A 313 -6.93 12.84 18.95
CA GLY A 313 -5.57 13.35 18.93
C GLY A 313 -5.12 13.89 17.56
N ALA A 314 -6.07 14.20 16.68
CA ALA A 314 -5.85 14.68 15.31
C ALA A 314 -6.21 16.18 15.25
N PRO A 315 -5.23 17.09 15.18
CA PRO A 315 -5.52 18.52 15.20
C PRO A 315 -6.35 18.94 13.98
N ARG A 316 -7.27 19.89 14.15
CA ARG A 316 -7.97 20.51 13.01
C ARG A 316 -6.97 21.19 12.07
N PHE A 317 -7.36 21.27 10.80
CA PHE A 317 -6.63 22.09 9.85
C PHE A 317 -6.84 23.58 10.21
N ALA A 318 -5.77 24.35 10.16
CA ALA A 318 -5.80 25.81 10.29
C ALA A 318 -4.81 26.38 9.28
N PRO A 319 -5.19 27.43 8.51
CA PRO A 319 -4.37 27.92 7.40
C PRO A 319 -3.06 28.57 7.87
N ASP A 320 -3.02 29.06 9.11
CA ASP A 320 -1.87 29.66 9.81
C ASP A 320 -1.01 28.62 10.58
N ARG A 321 -1.38 27.33 10.55
CA ARG A 321 -0.62 26.28 11.21
C ARG A 321 0.39 25.66 10.24
N PRO A 322 1.70 25.66 10.58
CA PRO A 322 2.70 25.00 9.75
C PRO A 322 2.46 23.50 9.64
N VAL A 323 2.52 22.98 8.41
CA VAL A 323 2.48 21.55 8.10
C VAL A 323 3.60 21.20 7.12
N GLN A 324 3.89 19.91 6.97
CA GLN A 324 4.82 19.42 5.96
C GLN A 324 4.13 19.36 4.59
N TRP A 325 4.87 19.76 3.55
CA TRP A 325 4.45 19.77 2.17
C TRP A 325 5.42 18.97 1.31
N VAL A 326 4.89 18.39 0.24
CA VAL A 326 5.65 17.71 -0.82
C VAL A 326 5.29 18.29 -2.17
N TRP A 327 6.21 18.25 -3.11
CA TRP A 327 5.96 18.72 -4.46
C TRP A 327 5.21 17.67 -5.29
N GLY A 328 4.13 18.10 -5.92
CA GLY A 328 3.43 17.40 -6.99
C GLY A 328 3.45 18.21 -8.28
N TRP A 329 2.84 17.66 -9.32
CA TRP A 329 2.75 18.26 -10.64
C TRP A 329 1.29 18.37 -11.07
N SER A 330 0.83 19.60 -11.35
CA SER A 330 -0.48 19.85 -11.95
C SER A 330 -0.41 19.53 -13.44
N LEU A 331 -1.20 18.55 -13.88
CA LEU A 331 -1.34 18.23 -15.31
C LEU A 331 -2.22 19.23 -16.04
N ARG A 332 -3.12 19.95 -15.35
CA ARG A 332 -3.91 21.03 -15.97
C ARG A 332 -3.04 22.24 -16.28
N ASP A 333 -2.28 22.70 -15.27
CA ASP A 333 -1.55 23.96 -15.36
C ASP A 333 -0.08 23.77 -15.79
N THR A 334 0.37 22.51 -15.91
CA THR A 334 1.74 22.13 -16.31
C THR A 334 2.80 22.82 -15.44
N ARG A 335 2.59 22.78 -14.12
CA ARG A 335 3.44 23.45 -13.13
C ARG A 335 3.60 22.61 -11.86
N PRO A 336 4.68 22.82 -11.09
CA PRO A 336 4.81 22.22 -9.77
C PRO A 336 3.83 22.89 -8.80
N VAL A 337 3.29 22.10 -7.87
CA VAL A 337 2.36 22.55 -6.83
C VAL A 337 2.69 21.83 -5.52
N LEU A 338 2.58 22.53 -4.40
CA LEU A 338 2.77 21.92 -3.08
C LEU A 338 1.49 21.20 -2.65
N VAL A 339 1.64 19.97 -2.18
CA VAL A 339 0.56 19.13 -1.64
C VAL A 339 0.89 18.84 -0.16
N PRO A 340 -0.07 18.89 0.76
CA PRO A 340 0.20 18.50 2.14
C PRO A 340 0.69 17.04 2.17
N GLU A 341 1.77 16.77 2.89
CA GLU A 341 2.36 15.42 2.95
C GLU A 341 1.32 14.37 3.39
N VAL A 342 0.44 14.75 4.32
CA VAL A 342 -0.63 13.90 4.86
C VAL A 342 -1.76 13.60 3.85
N VAL A 343 -1.84 14.35 2.75
CA VAL A 343 -2.78 14.12 1.64
C VAL A 343 -2.11 13.24 0.56
N ALA A 344 -0.81 13.41 0.35
CA ALA A 344 -0.04 12.60 -0.60
C ALA A 344 0.28 11.19 -0.07
N TYR A 345 0.48 11.06 1.25
CA TYR A 345 0.91 9.81 1.89
C TYR A 345 0.00 9.45 3.07
N TYR A 346 -0.55 8.23 3.04
CA TYR A 346 -1.55 7.82 4.03
C TYR A 346 -0.97 7.43 5.39
N HIS A 347 0.36 7.35 5.54
CA HIS A 347 1.09 6.99 6.76
C HIS A 347 2.25 7.94 7.08
N ALA A 348 2.10 9.23 6.78
CA ALA A 348 3.13 10.25 7.04
C ALA A 348 3.71 10.16 8.48
N PRO A 349 5.04 10.36 8.66
CA PRO A 349 5.72 10.26 9.95
C PRO A 349 5.18 11.22 11.01
N GLY A 350 5.43 10.91 12.29
CA GLY A 350 5.03 11.75 13.43
C GLY A 350 3.62 11.49 13.99
N GLY A 351 2.93 10.48 13.46
CA GLY A 351 1.70 9.94 14.04
C GLY A 351 0.48 10.88 13.91
N ILE A 352 -0.58 10.55 14.64
CA ILE A 352 -1.89 11.20 14.51
C ILE A 352 -1.85 12.70 14.81
N ARG A 353 -0.96 13.15 15.70
CA ARG A 353 -0.85 14.58 16.09
C ARG A 353 -0.31 15.49 14.98
N ARG A 354 0.27 14.93 13.92
CA ARG A 354 0.69 15.71 12.74
C ARG A 354 -0.37 15.70 11.63
N ARG A 355 -1.46 14.94 11.79
CA ARG A 355 -2.48 14.71 10.77
C ARG A 355 -3.74 15.49 11.08
N PHE A 356 -4.17 16.32 10.12
CA PHE A 356 -5.49 16.96 10.17
C PHE A 356 -6.56 16.18 9.39
N VAL A 357 -6.13 15.19 8.59
CA VAL A 357 -6.95 14.18 7.93
C VAL A 357 -6.18 12.86 7.85
N GLN A 358 -6.91 11.77 7.62
CA GLN A 358 -6.36 10.43 7.42
C GLN A 358 -6.68 10.00 6.00
N GLU A 359 -5.66 9.98 5.15
CA GLU A 359 -5.79 9.46 3.80
C GLU A 359 -5.76 7.93 3.73
N SER A 360 -6.10 7.43 2.54
CA SER A 360 -5.99 6.03 2.12
C SER A 360 -5.07 5.89 0.89
N SER A 361 -4.94 4.66 0.37
CA SER A 361 -4.20 4.38 -0.86
C SER A 361 -4.91 4.87 -2.13
N ASN A 362 -6.11 5.46 -2.03
CA ASN A 362 -6.89 5.91 -3.18
C ASN A 362 -6.06 6.75 -4.17
N GLY A 363 -5.95 6.32 -5.41
CA GLY A 363 -5.18 7.00 -6.45
C GLY A 363 -3.67 6.71 -6.40
N CYS A 364 -3.21 5.84 -5.49
CA CYS A 364 -1.88 5.26 -5.58
C CYS A 364 -1.87 4.19 -6.67
N ALA A 365 -0.87 4.20 -7.53
CA ALA A 365 -0.72 3.18 -8.56
C ALA A 365 0.72 3.00 -8.99
N SER A 366 1.06 1.78 -9.42
CA SER A 366 2.33 1.46 -10.05
C SER A 366 2.14 1.03 -11.51
N GLY A 367 3.07 1.41 -12.38
CA GLY A 367 3.08 1.06 -13.80
C GLY A 367 4.48 1.00 -14.39
N GLY A 368 4.63 0.47 -15.60
CA GLY A 368 5.92 0.40 -16.31
C GLY A 368 6.42 1.74 -16.88
N SER A 369 5.65 2.80 -16.70
CA SER A 369 5.97 4.18 -17.08
C SER A 369 5.16 5.18 -16.23
N PRO A 370 5.54 6.47 -16.20
CA PRO A 370 4.73 7.50 -15.55
C PRO A 370 3.30 7.58 -16.12
N ALA A 371 3.14 7.48 -17.44
CA ALA A 371 1.81 7.49 -18.08
C ALA A 371 0.94 6.30 -17.62
N GLU A 372 1.53 5.10 -17.52
CA GLU A 372 0.80 3.94 -17.00
C GLU A 372 0.41 4.10 -15.53
N ALA A 373 1.33 4.58 -14.68
CA ALA A 373 1.04 4.78 -13.27
C ALA A 373 -0.05 5.85 -13.06
N VAL A 374 0.02 6.97 -13.79
CA VAL A 374 -1.01 8.02 -13.77
C VAL A 374 -2.35 7.51 -14.30
N HIS A 375 -2.36 6.71 -15.37
CA HIS A 375 -3.57 6.11 -15.91
C HIS A 375 -4.33 5.32 -14.83
N HIS A 376 -3.67 4.34 -14.20
CA HIS A 376 -4.32 3.48 -13.20
C HIS A 376 -4.71 4.27 -11.94
N GLY A 377 -3.89 5.22 -11.48
CA GLY A 377 -4.23 6.07 -10.33
C GLY A 377 -5.43 7.00 -10.61
N LEU A 378 -5.54 7.51 -11.84
CA LEU A 378 -6.68 8.34 -12.25
C LEU A 378 -7.96 7.52 -12.40
N MET A 379 -7.88 6.30 -12.96
CA MET A 379 -9.02 5.39 -13.04
C MET A 379 -9.55 5.06 -11.64
N GLU A 380 -8.67 4.71 -10.69
CA GLU A 380 -9.11 4.43 -9.31
C GLU A 380 -9.73 5.67 -8.66
N THR A 381 -9.12 6.85 -8.82
CA THR A 381 -9.67 8.09 -8.24
C THR A 381 -11.08 8.39 -8.75
N ILE A 382 -11.31 8.19 -10.06
CA ILE A 382 -12.64 8.34 -10.69
C ILE A 382 -13.61 7.27 -10.20
N GLU A 383 -13.17 6.03 -10.05
CA GLU A 383 -13.97 4.92 -9.55
C GLU A 383 -14.50 5.20 -8.14
N ARG A 384 -13.62 5.59 -7.20
CA ARG A 384 -14.01 5.85 -5.81
C ARG A 384 -14.95 7.04 -5.72
N ASP A 385 -14.69 8.12 -6.46
CA ASP A 385 -15.59 9.29 -6.51
C ASP A 385 -16.98 8.90 -7.02
N ALA A 386 -17.04 8.20 -8.15
CA ALA A 386 -18.29 7.74 -8.75
C ALA A 386 -19.09 6.83 -7.80
N PHE A 387 -18.43 5.85 -7.19
CA PHE A 387 -19.05 4.97 -6.22
C PHE A 387 -19.61 5.73 -5.01
N LEU A 388 -18.82 6.63 -4.41
CA LEU A 388 -19.24 7.40 -3.24
C LEU A 388 -20.38 8.37 -3.55
N LEU A 389 -20.38 8.98 -4.73
CA LEU A 389 -21.48 9.82 -5.20
C LEU A 389 -22.77 9.01 -5.37
N ALA A 390 -22.69 7.82 -5.94
CA ALA A 390 -23.84 6.92 -6.04
C ALA A 390 -24.33 6.48 -4.67
N TRP A 391 -23.40 6.14 -3.77
CA TRP A 391 -23.68 5.68 -2.42
C TRP A 391 -24.39 6.74 -1.58
N PHE A 392 -23.75 7.90 -1.38
CA PHE A 392 -24.30 8.98 -0.56
C PHE A 392 -25.53 9.58 -1.20
N GLY A 393 -25.58 9.72 -2.52
CA GLY A 393 -26.74 10.25 -3.22
C GLY A 393 -27.90 9.27 -3.39
N ARG A 394 -27.75 8.01 -2.93
CA ARG A 394 -28.73 6.92 -3.10
C ARG A 394 -29.17 6.79 -4.56
N ALA A 395 -28.22 6.87 -5.49
CA ALA A 395 -28.49 6.94 -6.92
C ALA A 395 -28.99 5.59 -7.45
N ARG A 396 -30.20 5.59 -8.03
CA ARG A 396 -30.74 4.44 -8.76
C ARG A 396 -30.12 4.40 -10.16
N LEU A 397 -29.08 3.60 -10.32
CA LEU A 397 -28.29 3.50 -11.55
C LEU A 397 -28.67 2.30 -12.42
N PRO A 398 -28.46 2.32 -13.75
CA PRO A 398 -28.77 1.18 -14.64
C PRO A 398 -28.04 -0.10 -14.21
N GLU A 399 -28.75 -1.23 -14.20
CA GLU A 399 -28.15 -2.55 -13.96
C GLU A 399 -27.68 -3.14 -15.29
N ILE A 400 -26.45 -3.64 -15.33
CA ILE A 400 -25.82 -4.22 -16.52
C ILE A 400 -26.11 -5.71 -16.53
N ASP A 401 -26.49 -6.24 -17.70
CA ASP A 401 -26.60 -7.69 -17.91
C ASP A 401 -25.21 -8.33 -18.10
N PRO A 402 -24.69 -9.12 -17.15
CA PRO A 402 -23.38 -9.77 -17.29
C PRO A 402 -23.34 -10.81 -18.41
N ALA A 403 -24.48 -11.35 -18.85
CA ALA A 403 -24.53 -12.29 -19.97
C ALA A 403 -24.13 -11.62 -21.30
N SER A 404 -24.24 -10.28 -21.38
CA SER A 404 -23.85 -9.49 -22.54
C SER A 404 -22.32 -9.29 -22.68
N SER A 405 -21.52 -9.67 -21.67
CA SER A 405 -20.05 -9.65 -21.79
C SER A 405 -19.60 -10.57 -22.93
N ALA A 406 -18.69 -10.10 -23.76
CA ALA A 406 -18.07 -10.88 -24.82
C ALA A 406 -17.08 -11.93 -24.27
N ARG A 407 -16.53 -11.71 -23.06
CA ARG A 407 -15.47 -12.53 -22.48
C ARG A 407 -16.03 -13.80 -21.79
N PRO A 408 -15.72 -15.03 -22.27
CA PRO A 408 -16.23 -16.25 -21.66
C PRO A 408 -15.81 -16.44 -20.20
N ALA A 409 -14.60 -16.00 -19.84
CA ALA A 409 -14.07 -16.11 -18.47
C ALA A 409 -14.91 -15.29 -17.47
N THR A 410 -15.38 -14.10 -17.88
CA THR A 410 -16.27 -13.25 -17.09
C THR A 410 -17.58 -13.98 -16.80
N ARG A 411 -18.26 -14.48 -17.85
CA ARG A 411 -19.51 -15.22 -17.70
C ARG A 411 -19.35 -16.47 -16.82
N ALA A 412 -18.28 -17.23 -17.01
CA ALA A 412 -17.98 -18.40 -16.19
C ALA A 412 -17.73 -18.08 -14.71
N MET A 413 -17.15 -16.91 -14.39
CA MET A 413 -16.96 -16.49 -13.01
C MET A 413 -18.30 -16.06 -12.36
N VAL A 414 -19.19 -15.42 -13.12
CA VAL A 414 -20.56 -15.12 -12.66
C VAL A 414 -21.31 -16.42 -12.34
N ASP A 415 -21.26 -17.41 -13.22
CA ASP A 415 -21.86 -18.73 -12.98
C ASP A 415 -21.25 -19.41 -11.74
N ARG A 416 -19.94 -19.28 -11.54
CA ARG A 416 -19.25 -19.80 -10.35
C ARG A 416 -19.75 -19.15 -9.06
N LEU A 417 -20.00 -17.84 -9.03
CA LEU A 417 -20.58 -17.19 -7.85
C LEU A 417 -22.00 -17.68 -7.56
N ALA A 418 -22.79 -17.92 -8.60
CA ALA A 418 -24.12 -18.51 -8.46
C ALA A 418 -24.07 -19.89 -7.80
N MET A 419 -23.08 -20.73 -8.15
CA MET A 419 -22.85 -22.02 -7.47
C MET A 419 -22.55 -21.90 -5.97
N TYR A 420 -21.96 -20.77 -5.54
CA TYR A 420 -21.70 -20.48 -4.13
C TYR A 420 -22.87 -19.78 -3.42
N GLY A 421 -24.02 -19.61 -4.09
CA GLY A 421 -25.20 -18.98 -3.53
C GLY A 421 -25.19 -17.45 -3.57
N TYR A 422 -24.40 -16.85 -4.46
CA TYR A 422 -24.34 -15.42 -4.68
C TYR A 422 -24.79 -15.03 -6.08
N ARG A 423 -25.68 -14.04 -6.17
CA ARG A 423 -26.03 -13.36 -7.41
C ARG A 423 -25.05 -12.20 -7.61
N ALA A 424 -24.25 -12.23 -8.67
CA ALA A 424 -23.42 -11.10 -9.06
C ALA A 424 -24.26 -10.09 -9.86
N ARG A 425 -24.28 -8.84 -9.41
CA ARG A 425 -25.03 -7.73 -10.02
C ARG A 425 -24.07 -6.60 -10.33
N PHE A 426 -24.31 -5.88 -11.43
CA PHE A 426 -23.39 -4.88 -11.95
C PHE A 426 -24.15 -3.60 -12.28
N PHE A 427 -23.58 -2.44 -11.97
CA PHE A 427 -24.26 -1.16 -12.14
C PHE A 427 -23.36 -0.16 -12.85
N ASP A 428 -23.89 0.49 -13.88
CA ASP A 428 -23.23 1.61 -14.54
C ASP A 428 -23.18 2.79 -13.58
N THR A 429 -22.00 3.03 -13.01
CA THR A 429 -21.79 4.06 -11.98
C THR A 429 -21.12 5.30 -12.56
N ARG A 430 -21.15 5.47 -13.89
CA ARG A 430 -20.69 6.71 -14.52
C ARG A 430 -21.56 7.89 -14.07
N ILE A 431 -20.93 8.89 -13.45
CA ILE A 431 -21.63 10.12 -13.00
C ILE A 431 -21.03 11.35 -13.65
N SER A 432 -19.74 11.62 -13.42
CA SER A 432 -19.15 12.91 -13.78
C SER A 432 -18.26 12.90 -15.00
N PHE A 433 -17.64 11.76 -15.30
CA PHE A 433 -16.63 11.68 -16.35
C PHE A 433 -17.04 10.59 -17.35
N PRO A 434 -16.72 10.73 -18.64
CA PRO A 434 -17.03 9.75 -19.67
C PRO A 434 -16.08 8.54 -19.62
N VAL A 435 -15.79 8.05 -18.42
CA VAL A 435 -14.95 6.87 -18.14
C VAL A 435 -15.86 5.76 -17.63
N PRO A 436 -15.88 4.56 -18.24
CA PRO A 436 -16.62 3.41 -17.72
C PRO A 436 -16.26 3.09 -16.27
N VAL A 437 -17.26 3.10 -15.40
CA VAL A 437 -17.16 2.68 -13.99
C VAL A 437 -18.28 1.70 -13.69
N VAL A 438 -17.94 0.50 -13.20
CA VAL A 438 -18.89 -0.54 -12.87
C VAL A 438 -18.83 -0.84 -11.38
N THR A 439 -19.92 -0.62 -10.64
CA THR A 439 -20.06 -1.14 -9.28
C THR A 439 -20.59 -2.56 -9.36
N ALA A 440 -19.88 -3.51 -8.75
CA ALA A 440 -20.28 -4.91 -8.66
C ALA A 440 -20.75 -5.24 -7.24
N VAL A 441 -21.80 -6.05 -7.13
CA VAL A 441 -22.37 -6.49 -5.86
C VAL A 441 -22.61 -8.00 -5.91
N ALA A 442 -21.98 -8.76 -5.02
CA ALA A 442 -22.38 -10.13 -4.75
C ALA A 442 -23.47 -10.14 -3.68
N GLU A 443 -24.68 -10.54 -4.05
CA GLU A 443 -25.85 -10.61 -3.19
C GLU A 443 -26.17 -12.07 -2.83
N ARG A 444 -26.20 -12.40 -1.54
CA ARG A 444 -26.50 -13.76 -1.08
C ARG A 444 -27.97 -14.08 -1.27
N VAL A 445 -28.26 -15.14 -2.04
CA VAL A 445 -29.64 -15.43 -2.51
C VAL A 445 -30.61 -15.84 -1.40
N ASP A 446 -30.11 -16.36 -0.28
CA ASP A 446 -30.94 -16.77 0.87
C ASP A 446 -31.20 -15.64 1.87
N GLY A 447 -30.65 -14.44 1.64
CA GLY A 447 -30.79 -13.28 2.52
C GLY A 447 -30.10 -13.40 3.89
N GLY A 448 -29.31 -14.46 4.11
CA GLY A 448 -28.64 -14.73 5.40
C GLY A 448 -27.28 -14.02 5.57
N PRO A 449 -26.54 -14.33 6.65
CA PRO A 449 -25.22 -13.76 6.91
C PRO A 449 -24.24 -13.92 5.74
N GLY A 450 -23.36 -12.93 5.58
CA GLY A 450 -22.61 -12.70 4.35
C GLY A 450 -23.48 -12.10 3.25
N LEU A 451 -24.41 -11.19 3.60
CA LEU A 451 -25.45 -10.72 2.69
C LEU A 451 -24.90 -10.04 1.43
N LEU A 452 -24.08 -8.99 1.58
CA LEU A 452 -23.59 -8.18 0.46
C LEU A 452 -22.07 -8.04 0.50
N CYS A 453 -21.44 -8.22 -0.66
CA CYS A 453 -20.04 -7.84 -0.91
C CYS A 453 -20.00 -6.86 -2.08
N PHE A 454 -19.25 -5.77 -1.93
CA PHE A 454 -19.12 -4.73 -2.94
C PHE A 454 -17.71 -4.73 -3.53
N GLY A 455 -17.63 -4.33 -4.78
CA GLY A 455 -16.38 -3.98 -5.47
C GLY A 455 -16.68 -3.05 -6.65
N ALA A 456 -15.65 -2.53 -7.29
CA ALA A 456 -15.80 -1.83 -8.56
C ALA A 456 -14.59 -2.00 -9.48
N GLY A 457 -14.77 -1.55 -10.71
CA GLY A 457 -13.68 -1.34 -11.65
C GLY A 457 -13.95 -0.13 -12.52
N ALA A 458 -12.91 0.64 -12.81
CA ALA A 458 -12.90 1.65 -13.85
C ALA A 458 -11.84 1.34 -14.91
N SER A 459 -12.21 1.49 -16.19
CA SER A 459 -11.30 1.33 -17.33
C SER A 459 -11.91 1.97 -18.56
N LEU A 460 -11.08 2.38 -19.53
CA LEU A 460 -11.55 2.82 -20.84
C LEU A 460 -12.12 1.65 -21.68
N ASP A 461 -11.84 0.39 -21.32
CA ASP A 461 -12.56 -0.79 -21.81
C ASP A 461 -13.64 -1.22 -20.79
N PRO A 462 -14.94 -1.14 -21.14
CA PRO A 462 -16.03 -1.59 -20.27
C PRO A 462 -15.90 -3.04 -19.79
N GLU A 463 -15.29 -3.92 -20.59
CA GLU A 463 -15.07 -5.32 -20.20
C GLU A 463 -14.04 -5.44 -19.07
N ASP A 464 -13.02 -4.58 -19.05
CA ASP A 464 -12.05 -4.53 -17.95
C ASP A 464 -12.69 -3.92 -16.69
N ALA A 465 -13.51 -2.87 -16.83
CA ALA A 465 -14.23 -2.28 -15.71
C ALA A 465 -15.16 -3.31 -15.02
N LEU A 466 -15.92 -4.08 -15.81
CA LEU A 466 -16.78 -5.14 -15.27
C LEU A 466 -15.97 -6.31 -14.68
N ALA A 467 -14.87 -6.71 -15.34
CA ALA A 467 -14.01 -7.78 -14.84
C ALA A 467 -13.29 -7.41 -13.53
N GLY A 468 -12.87 -6.14 -13.38
CA GLY A 468 -12.27 -5.62 -12.15
C GLY A 468 -13.22 -5.76 -10.96
N GLY A 469 -14.43 -5.19 -11.06
CA GLY A 469 -15.43 -5.29 -10.00
C GLY A 469 -15.86 -6.74 -9.72
N LEU A 470 -15.98 -7.59 -10.74
CA LEU A 470 -16.25 -9.02 -10.56
C LEU A 470 -15.12 -9.71 -9.79
N CYS A 471 -13.86 -9.39 -10.08
CA CYS A 471 -12.73 -10.02 -9.42
C CYS A 471 -12.73 -9.71 -7.91
N GLU A 472 -13.00 -8.46 -7.52
CA GLU A 472 -13.08 -8.05 -6.12
C GLU A 472 -14.18 -8.82 -5.36
N ILE A 473 -15.42 -8.79 -5.87
CA ILE A 473 -16.53 -9.48 -5.20
C ILE A 473 -16.33 -11.01 -5.19
N ALA A 474 -15.66 -11.56 -6.20
CA ALA A 474 -15.41 -13.00 -6.26
C ALA A 474 -14.40 -13.44 -5.20
N THR A 475 -13.39 -12.64 -4.90
CA THR A 475 -12.38 -12.95 -3.88
C THR A 475 -12.97 -12.88 -2.47
N ASP A 476 -13.77 -11.85 -2.16
CA ASP A 476 -14.20 -11.59 -0.79
C ASP A 476 -15.50 -12.30 -0.37
N SER A 477 -16.47 -12.45 -1.28
CA SER A 477 -17.80 -12.97 -0.95
C SER A 477 -17.79 -14.40 -0.40
N VAL A 478 -16.90 -15.27 -0.89
CA VAL A 478 -16.87 -16.70 -0.52
C VAL A 478 -16.56 -16.90 0.97
N ASN A 479 -15.72 -16.04 1.53
CA ASN A 479 -15.33 -16.08 2.95
C ASN A 479 -16.20 -15.18 3.85
N LEU A 480 -16.95 -14.25 3.27
CA LEU A 480 -17.73 -13.24 4.00
C LEU A 480 -18.71 -13.85 5.00
N ARG A 481 -19.42 -14.93 4.63
CA ARG A 481 -20.34 -15.64 5.55
C ARG A 481 -19.64 -16.10 6.82
N ARG A 482 -18.48 -16.77 6.68
CA ARG A 482 -17.72 -17.30 7.82
C ARG A 482 -17.18 -16.17 8.70
N ARG A 483 -16.64 -15.10 8.08
CA ARG A 483 -16.14 -13.92 8.79
C ARG A 483 -17.26 -13.21 9.55
N THR A 484 -18.41 -13.02 8.92
CA THR A 484 -19.61 -12.42 9.54
C THR A 484 -20.06 -13.22 10.74
N ALA A 485 -20.18 -14.55 10.61
CA ALA A 485 -20.60 -15.42 11.72
C ALA A 485 -19.61 -15.37 12.90
N ARG A 486 -18.31 -15.28 12.63
CA ARG A 486 -17.26 -15.17 13.67
C ARG A 486 -17.35 -13.85 14.44
N GLU A 487 -17.74 -12.75 13.76
CA GLU A 487 -17.76 -11.41 14.34
C GLU A 487 -19.17 -10.88 14.63
N GLU A 488 -20.22 -11.70 14.53
CA GLU A 488 -21.62 -11.25 14.50
C GLU A 488 -21.97 -10.30 15.64
N ARG A 489 -21.57 -10.61 16.88
CA ARG A 489 -21.82 -9.76 18.05
C ARG A 489 -21.21 -8.36 17.93
N ARG A 490 -20.02 -8.27 17.34
CA ARG A 490 -19.31 -7.00 17.12
C ARG A 490 -20.00 -6.21 16.00
N LEU A 491 -20.34 -6.88 14.90
CA LEU A 491 -21.00 -6.25 13.76
C LEU A 491 -22.41 -5.73 14.12
N ARG A 492 -23.16 -6.44 14.96
CA ARG A 492 -24.49 -5.98 15.41
C ARG A 492 -24.43 -4.73 16.27
N ARG A 493 -23.37 -4.54 17.05
CA ARG A 493 -23.16 -3.27 17.76
C ARG A 493 -22.87 -2.14 16.78
N MET A 494 -22.00 -2.37 15.80
CA MET A 494 -21.75 -1.41 14.72
C MET A 494 -23.02 -1.05 13.92
N ALA A 495 -23.90 -2.02 13.66
CA ALA A 495 -25.15 -1.77 12.95
C ALA A 495 -26.14 -0.95 13.77
N ALA A 496 -26.08 -1.04 15.11
CA ALA A 496 -26.86 -0.24 16.03
C ALA A 496 -26.26 1.15 16.27
N ASP A 497 -24.94 1.27 16.21
CA ASP A 497 -24.16 2.49 16.40
C ASP A 497 -22.96 2.53 15.45
N PHE A 498 -23.04 3.37 14.42
CA PHE A 498 -21.98 3.47 13.41
C PHE A 498 -20.68 4.09 13.94
N ASP A 499 -20.65 4.72 15.13
CA ASP A 499 -19.41 5.18 15.75
C ASP A 499 -18.48 4.03 16.18
N GLU A 500 -18.99 2.78 16.23
CA GLU A 500 -18.16 1.59 16.38
C GLU A 500 -17.46 1.16 15.07
N VAL A 501 -17.83 1.71 13.91
CA VAL A 501 -17.15 1.48 12.61
C VAL A 501 -15.93 2.40 12.55
N ARG A 502 -14.73 1.84 12.73
CA ARG A 502 -13.52 2.64 13.02
C ARG A 502 -12.38 2.42 12.04
N VAL A 503 -12.31 1.25 11.42
CA VAL A 503 -11.21 0.88 10.53
C VAL A 503 -11.74 0.33 9.22
N LEU A 504 -10.85 0.29 8.23
CA LEU A 504 -11.14 -0.17 6.87
C LEU A 504 -11.93 -1.49 6.85
N HIS A 505 -11.48 -2.52 7.55
CA HIS A 505 -12.13 -3.83 7.52
C HIS A 505 -13.54 -3.86 8.13
N ASP A 506 -13.94 -2.84 8.90
CA ASP A 506 -15.29 -2.77 9.47
C ASP A 506 -16.32 -2.44 8.39
N HIS A 507 -15.96 -1.58 7.44
CA HIS A 507 -16.84 -1.11 6.37
C HIS A 507 -17.43 -2.26 5.53
N PRO A 508 -16.63 -3.10 4.84
CA PRO A 508 -17.17 -4.19 4.03
C PRO A 508 -17.78 -5.29 4.89
N LEU A 509 -17.20 -5.60 6.06
CA LEU A 509 -17.64 -6.73 6.88
C LEU A 509 -19.03 -6.47 7.52
N LEU A 510 -19.35 -5.22 7.83
CA LEU A 510 -20.65 -4.80 8.35
C LEU A 510 -21.81 -5.23 7.43
N TYR A 511 -21.60 -5.16 6.11
CA TYR A 511 -22.58 -5.55 5.09
C TYR A 511 -22.76 -7.06 4.94
N GLY A 512 -22.00 -7.85 5.70
CA GLY A 512 -22.32 -9.24 5.94
C GLY A 512 -23.62 -9.44 6.72
N LEU A 513 -24.09 -8.45 7.50
CA LEU A 513 -25.34 -8.56 8.25
C LEU A 513 -26.58 -8.32 7.36
N PRO A 514 -27.63 -9.15 7.48
CA PRO A 514 -28.86 -8.97 6.72
C PRO A 514 -29.53 -7.60 6.91
N GLU A 515 -29.53 -7.06 8.13
CA GLU A 515 -30.16 -5.76 8.45
C GLU A 515 -29.52 -4.57 7.72
N MET A 516 -28.26 -4.68 7.30
CA MET A 516 -27.57 -3.63 6.55
C MET A 516 -28.05 -3.51 5.11
N GLY A 517 -28.74 -4.52 4.58
CA GLY A 517 -29.29 -4.52 3.22
C GLY A 517 -30.26 -3.37 2.95
N ARG A 518 -30.97 -2.87 3.98
CA ARG A 518 -31.92 -1.74 3.81
C ARG A 518 -31.27 -0.46 3.27
N TYR A 519 -29.97 -0.26 3.53
CA TYR A 519 -29.23 0.92 3.08
C TYR A 519 -28.80 0.83 1.61
N THR A 520 -29.07 -0.30 0.94
CA THR A 520 -28.74 -0.55 -0.47
C THR A 520 -30.00 -0.70 -1.33
N ASP A 521 -31.18 -0.51 -0.74
CA ASP A 521 -32.48 -0.70 -1.41
C ASP A 521 -32.63 0.18 -2.67
N PHE A 522 -32.09 1.39 -2.64
CA PHE A 522 -32.06 2.31 -3.79
C PHE A 522 -31.35 1.72 -5.01
N LEU A 523 -30.39 0.83 -4.77
CA LEU A 523 -29.58 0.18 -5.78
C LEU A 523 -30.11 -1.22 -6.11
N LEU A 524 -30.59 -2.00 -5.14
CA LEU A 524 -30.85 -3.42 -5.32
C LEU A 524 -32.33 -3.81 -5.46
N ARG A 525 -33.27 -3.06 -4.87
CA ARG A 525 -34.69 -3.45 -4.81
C ARG A 525 -35.52 -2.88 -5.97
N GLY A 526 -36.63 -3.57 -6.27
CA GLY A 526 -37.65 -3.10 -7.22
C GLY A 526 -37.14 -3.01 -8.67
N ARG A 527 -36.37 -4.01 -9.10
CA ARG A 527 -35.81 -4.11 -10.45
C ARG A 527 -36.29 -5.37 -11.15
N ASP A 528 -36.58 -5.23 -12.43
CA ASP A 528 -36.91 -6.34 -13.31
C ASP A 528 -35.70 -6.69 -14.19
N ASP A 529 -35.51 -7.99 -14.49
CA ASP A 529 -34.42 -8.43 -15.37
C ASP A 529 -34.50 -7.80 -16.77
N GLY A 530 -35.70 -7.39 -17.21
CA GLY A 530 -35.94 -6.68 -18.46
C GLY A 530 -35.46 -5.22 -18.49
N ASP A 531 -35.18 -4.61 -17.33
CA ASP A 531 -34.65 -3.25 -17.23
C ASP A 531 -33.11 -3.18 -17.38
N ARG A 532 -32.46 -4.35 -17.52
CA ARG A 532 -31.01 -4.42 -17.64
C ARG A 532 -30.53 -3.86 -18.99
N VAL A 533 -29.41 -3.17 -18.95
CA VAL A 533 -28.73 -2.64 -20.14
C VAL A 533 -27.57 -3.55 -20.55
N PRO A 534 -27.26 -3.67 -21.86
CA PRO A 534 -26.08 -4.40 -22.30
C PRO A 534 -24.80 -3.67 -21.89
N LEU A 535 -23.72 -4.41 -21.64
CA LEU A 535 -22.41 -3.84 -21.29
C LEU A 535 -21.88 -2.87 -22.36
N ALA A 536 -22.22 -3.11 -23.63
CA ALA A 536 -21.87 -2.21 -24.73
C ALA A 536 -22.42 -0.77 -24.59
N SER A 537 -23.43 -0.55 -23.73
CA SER A 537 -23.92 0.81 -23.40
C SER A 537 -22.90 1.66 -22.64
N LEU A 538 -21.85 1.04 -22.10
CA LEU A 538 -20.73 1.72 -21.46
C LEU A 538 -19.62 2.10 -22.44
N ALA A 539 -19.68 1.67 -23.70
CA ALA A 539 -18.64 1.96 -24.68
C ALA A 539 -18.41 3.49 -24.78
N PRO A 540 -17.15 3.94 -24.81
CA PRO A 540 -16.86 5.37 -24.93
C PRO A 540 -17.33 5.88 -26.29
N ASP A 541 -17.89 7.10 -26.31
CA ASP A 541 -18.32 7.76 -27.55
C ASP A 541 -17.13 8.03 -28.49
N ARG A 542 -15.92 8.17 -27.91
CA ARG A 542 -14.69 8.43 -28.65
C ARG A 542 -13.90 7.13 -28.86
N PRO A 543 -13.61 6.76 -30.12
CA PRO A 543 -12.75 5.62 -30.39
C PRO A 543 -11.32 5.91 -29.91
N ARG A 544 -10.68 4.90 -29.29
CA ARG A 544 -9.27 5.00 -28.87
C ARG A 544 -8.35 5.11 -30.10
N PRO A 545 -7.33 5.99 -30.08
CA PRO A 545 -6.33 6.09 -31.14
C PRO A 545 -5.63 4.74 -31.39
N ARG A 546 -5.20 4.51 -32.64
CA ARG A 546 -4.39 3.32 -33.01
C ARG A 546 -3.08 3.77 -33.69
N PRO A 547 -1.91 3.25 -33.28
CA PRO A 547 -1.71 2.30 -32.17
C PRO A 547 -2.08 2.93 -30.81
N ALA A 548 -2.49 2.09 -29.86
CA ALA A 548 -2.89 2.54 -28.53
C ALA A 548 -1.66 3.01 -27.73
N ASP A 549 -1.79 4.16 -27.08
CA ASP A 549 -0.73 4.81 -26.29
C ASP A 549 -1.36 5.39 -25.02
N LEU A 550 -0.87 4.93 -23.87
CA LEU A 550 -1.39 5.34 -22.56
C LEU A 550 -1.20 6.84 -22.29
N ARG A 551 -0.19 7.49 -22.90
CA ARG A 551 -0.06 8.94 -22.83
C ARG A 551 -1.29 9.63 -23.40
N ALA A 552 -1.72 9.22 -24.59
CA ALA A 552 -2.88 9.82 -25.25
C ALA A 552 -4.18 9.54 -24.49
N ASP A 553 -4.30 8.36 -23.87
CA ASP A 553 -5.44 8.03 -23.01
C ASP A 553 -5.46 8.91 -21.75
N VAL A 554 -4.32 9.09 -21.07
CA VAL A 554 -4.20 9.97 -19.90
C VAL A 554 -4.53 11.41 -20.27
N GLU A 555 -3.95 11.93 -21.35
CA GLU A 555 -4.22 13.29 -21.83
C GLU A 555 -5.72 13.51 -22.12
N ALA A 556 -6.41 12.51 -22.68
CA ALA A 556 -7.85 12.58 -22.93
C ALA A 556 -8.67 12.63 -21.63
N VAL A 557 -8.39 11.75 -20.66
CA VAL A 557 -9.13 11.73 -19.39
C VAL A 557 -8.81 12.98 -18.56
N VAL A 558 -7.56 13.47 -18.57
CA VAL A 558 -7.19 14.75 -17.95
C VAL A 558 -7.97 15.90 -18.58
N ALA A 559 -8.13 15.91 -19.90
CA ALA A 559 -8.96 16.92 -20.58
C ALA A 559 -10.43 16.85 -20.11
N ASP A 560 -11.00 15.67 -19.96
CA ASP A 560 -12.38 15.49 -19.47
C ASP A 560 -12.55 15.97 -18.01
N VAL A 561 -11.57 15.66 -17.16
CA VAL A 561 -11.56 16.08 -15.75
C VAL A 561 -11.41 17.59 -15.62
N THR A 562 -10.49 18.18 -16.39
CA THR A 562 -10.22 19.62 -16.38
C THR A 562 -11.33 20.45 -17.02
N ALA A 563 -12.03 19.92 -18.03
CA ALA A 563 -13.23 20.53 -18.60
C ALA A 563 -14.37 20.68 -17.58
N ARG A 564 -14.36 19.87 -16.51
CA ARG A 564 -15.28 19.97 -15.36
C ARG A 564 -14.76 20.88 -14.24
N GLY A 565 -13.62 21.56 -14.45
CA GLY A 565 -13.05 22.52 -13.51
C GLY A 565 -12.11 21.93 -12.45
N PHE A 566 -11.82 20.62 -12.51
CA PHE A 566 -10.89 19.98 -11.57
C PHE A 566 -9.44 20.06 -12.06
N ASP A 567 -8.49 19.83 -11.16
CA ASP A 567 -7.09 19.58 -11.51
C ASP A 567 -6.78 18.08 -11.40
N VAL A 568 -5.76 17.60 -12.10
CA VAL A 568 -5.13 16.31 -11.84
C VAL A 568 -3.71 16.56 -11.36
N VAL A 569 -3.49 16.41 -10.06
CA VAL A 569 -2.19 16.60 -9.41
C VAL A 569 -1.55 15.24 -9.18
N VAL A 570 -0.30 15.08 -9.61
CA VAL A 570 0.45 13.83 -9.50
C VAL A 570 1.64 14.03 -8.58
N VAL A 571 1.78 13.18 -7.56
CA VAL A 571 2.97 13.12 -6.70
C VAL A 571 3.77 11.86 -7.06
N ASP A 572 5.03 12.02 -7.47
CA ASP A 572 5.93 10.88 -7.71
C ASP A 572 6.35 10.24 -6.38
N GLN A 573 5.99 8.97 -6.22
CA GLN A 573 6.31 8.17 -5.04
C GLN A 573 7.37 7.09 -5.35
N THR A 574 7.92 7.06 -6.57
CA THR A 574 8.79 5.98 -7.05
C THR A 574 10.05 5.82 -6.19
N ALA A 575 10.06 4.77 -5.36
CA ALA A 575 11.19 4.43 -4.51
C ALA A 575 12.38 3.89 -5.33
N PRO A 576 13.63 3.97 -4.81
CA PRO A 576 14.81 3.50 -5.53
C PRO A 576 14.71 2.06 -6.04
N GLU A 577 14.19 1.14 -5.23
CA GLU A 577 13.98 -0.26 -5.59
C GLU A 577 12.95 -0.45 -6.71
N GLN A 578 11.92 0.41 -6.80
CA GLN A 578 10.93 0.38 -7.87
C GLN A 578 11.50 0.93 -9.17
N ARG A 579 12.25 2.04 -9.08
CA ARG A 579 12.96 2.62 -10.23
C ARG A 579 13.93 1.61 -10.84
N ALA A 580 14.64 0.85 -9.99
CA ALA A 580 15.53 -0.20 -10.45
C ALA A 580 14.79 -1.31 -11.24
N LEU A 581 13.54 -1.61 -10.90
CA LEU A 581 12.68 -2.56 -11.62
C LEU A 581 12.08 -1.98 -12.92
N GLY A 582 12.31 -0.70 -13.21
CA GLY A 582 11.65 0.01 -14.31
C GLY A 582 10.19 0.31 -14.03
N LEU A 583 9.80 0.40 -12.75
CA LEU A 583 8.47 0.83 -12.33
C LEU A 583 8.45 2.33 -12.05
N SER A 584 7.29 2.94 -12.26
CA SER A 584 6.90 4.25 -11.76
C SER A 584 5.73 4.07 -10.80
N THR A 585 5.74 4.78 -9.68
CA THR A 585 4.67 4.75 -8.68
C THR A 585 4.29 6.17 -8.31
N VAL A 586 3.00 6.45 -8.34
CA VAL A 586 2.48 7.80 -8.12
C VAL A 586 1.28 7.77 -7.18
N LYS A 587 1.00 8.92 -6.56
CA LYS A 587 -0.33 9.24 -6.02
C LYS A 587 -0.96 10.27 -6.97
N VAL A 588 -2.10 9.93 -7.54
CA VAL A 588 -2.95 10.85 -8.30
C VAL A 588 -3.99 11.45 -7.34
N LEU A 589 -4.12 12.76 -7.38
CA LEU A 589 -5.09 13.54 -6.63
C LEU A 589 -5.92 14.34 -7.63
N VAL A 590 -7.23 14.35 -7.44
CA VAL A 590 -8.13 15.26 -8.15
C VAL A 590 -8.85 16.10 -7.09
N PRO A 591 -8.23 17.20 -6.61
CA PRO A 591 -8.80 18.02 -5.55
C PRO A 591 -10.22 18.47 -5.90
N GLY A 592 -11.18 18.17 -5.03
CA GLY A 592 -12.62 18.38 -5.23
C GLY A 592 -13.42 17.09 -5.44
N LEU A 593 -12.78 15.97 -5.81
CA LEU A 593 -13.43 14.65 -5.82
C LEU A 593 -13.59 14.10 -4.40
N LEU A 594 -14.56 13.20 -4.22
CA LEU A 594 -14.82 12.59 -2.92
C LEU A 594 -13.68 11.62 -2.54
N PRO A 595 -13.02 11.81 -1.38
CA PRO A 595 -12.08 10.82 -0.87
C PRO A 595 -12.84 9.63 -0.27
N ILE A 596 -12.25 8.44 -0.37
CA ILE A 596 -12.71 7.26 0.36
C ILE A 596 -12.09 7.24 1.76
N ASP A 597 -12.95 7.27 2.77
CA ASP A 597 -12.59 7.46 4.17
C ASP A 597 -13.00 6.26 5.02
N PHE A 598 -12.09 5.83 5.90
CA PHE A 598 -12.35 4.71 6.79
C PHE A 598 -12.52 5.16 8.24
N GLY A 599 -13.59 4.67 8.87
CA GLY A 599 -14.12 5.11 10.15
C GLY A 599 -15.28 6.09 9.96
N PHE A 600 -16.43 5.82 10.56
CA PHE A 600 -17.66 6.59 10.36
C PHE A 600 -17.50 8.08 10.74
N SER A 601 -16.95 8.35 11.92
CA SER A 601 -16.69 9.72 12.39
C SER A 601 -15.64 10.48 11.57
N ARG A 602 -14.87 9.77 10.72
CA ARG A 602 -13.80 10.33 9.89
C ARG A 602 -14.23 10.64 8.47
N GLN A 603 -15.49 10.40 8.12
CA GLN A 603 -15.98 10.63 6.76
C GLN A 603 -15.98 12.12 6.40
N ARG A 604 -15.28 12.46 5.32
CA ARG A 604 -15.21 13.79 4.71
C ARG A 604 -16.13 13.87 3.50
N GLY A 605 -16.23 12.77 2.75
CA GLY A 605 -17.05 12.65 1.54
C GLY A 605 -18.44 13.31 1.62
N PRO A 606 -19.31 12.93 2.58
CA PRO A 606 -20.66 13.49 2.71
C PRO A 606 -20.73 15.02 2.90
N TRP A 607 -19.64 15.62 3.39
CA TRP A 607 -19.56 17.03 3.76
C TRP A 607 -18.97 17.90 2.64
N LEU A 608 -18.39 17.28 1.60
CA LEU A 608 -17.90 17.99 0.44
C LEU A 608 -19.06 18.49 -0.44
N PRO A 609 -18.98 19.71 -1.02
CA PRO A 609 -20.02 20.24 -1.90
C PRO A 609 -20.42 19.29 -3.02
N ARG A 610 -19.44 18.57 -3.57
CA ARG A 610 -19.61 17.62 -4.67
C ARG A 610 -20.60 16.49 -4.37
N ALA A 611 -20.66 16.00 -3.13
CA ALA A 611 -21.63 15.00 -2.71
C ALA A 611 -23.08 15.48 -2.91
N ARG A 612 -23.29 16.80 -2.92
CA ARG A 612 -24.60 17.42 -3.09
C ARG A 612 -24.94 17.71 -4.55
N THR A 613 -23.95 18.18 -5.32
CA THR A 613 -24.20 18.76 -6.64
C THR A 613 -23.99 17.81 -7.81
N ALA A 614 -23.11 16.79 -7.67
CA ALA A 614 -22.65 16.03 -8.83
C ALA A 614 -23.75 15.21 -9.53
N LEU A 615 -24.72 14.66 -8.78
CA LEU A 615 -25.86 13.95 -9.38
C LEU A 615 -26.79 14.88 -10.17
N ARG A 616 -26.97 16.12 -9.71
CA ARG A 616 -27.73 17.14 -10.46
C ARG A 616 -26.97 17.54 -11.72
N GLU A 617 -25.67 17.82 -11.59
CA GLU A 617 -24.79 18.17 -12.72
C GLU A 617 -24.73 17.06 -13.78
N ALA A 618 -24.85 15.80 -13.36
CA ALA A 618 -24.96 14.64 -14.24
C ALA A 618 -26.36 14.42 -14.84
N GLY A 619 -27.36 15.24 -14.48
CA GLY A 619 -28.75 15.07 -14.93
C GLY A 619 -29.50 13.91 -14.29
N LEU A 620 -28.92 13.25 -13.27
CA LEU A 620 -29.53 12.14 -12.53
C LEU A 620 -30.50 12.63 -11.44
N ARG A 621 -30.47 13.93 -11.11
CA ARG A 621 -31.41 14.61 -10.21
C ARG A 621 -31.76 15.99 -10.76
N THR A 622 -32.94 16.50 -10.40
CA THR A 622 -33.41 17.84 -10.78
C THR A 622 -32.93 18.96 -9.85
N ALA A 623 -32.46 18.61 -8.65
CA ALA A 623 -31.96 19.54 -7.64
C ALA A 623 -30.80 18.92 -6.84
N ASP A 624 -30.04 19.76 -6.16
CA ASP A 624 -28.97 19.33 -5.25
C ASP A 624 -29.52 18.44 -4.16
N LEU A 625 -28.72 17.45 -3.74
CA LEU A 625 -29.04 16.56 -2.64
C LEU A 625 -29.02 17.34 -1.31
N PRO A 626 -30.15 17.40 -0.58
CA PRO A 626 -30.17 17.96 0.76
C PRO A 626 -29.24 17.17 1.71
N PRO A 627 -28.63 17.82 2.72
CA PRO A 627 -27.74 17.13 3.66
C PRO A 627 -28.36 15.89 4.32
N ASP A 628 -29.63 15.98 4.72
CA ASP A 628 -30.35 14.92 5.43
C ASP A 628 -30.78 13.77 4.50
N ASP A 629 -30.70 13.97 3.18
CA ASP A 629 -31.02 12.97 2.17
C ASP A 629 -29.81 12.11 1.77
N CYS A 630 -28.62 12.40 2.30
CA CYS A 630 -27.46 11.52 2.14
C CYS A 630 -27.77 10.12 2.70
N ASN A 631 -27.18 9.07 2.13
CA ASN A 631 -27.22 7.74 2.74
C ASN A 631 -26.52 7.81 4.11
N PRO A 632 -27.22 7.52 5.22
CA PRO A 632 -26.64 7.69 6.56
C PRO A 632 -25.68 6.57 6.93
N ALA A 633 -25.63 5.48 6.16
CA ALA A 633 -24.78 4.34 6.48
C ALA A 633 -23.34 4.52 5.95
N PRO A 634 -22.34 3.98 6.67
CA PRO A 634 -20.97 3.92 6.15
C PRO A 634 -20.92 3.17 4.83
N HIS A 635 -20.07 3.59 3.91
CA HIS A 635 -19.96 2.90 2.63
C HIS A 635 -19.44 1.46 2.81
N PRO A 636 -19.85 0.51 1.93
CA PRO A 636 -19.46 -0.90 2.01
C PRO A 636 -18.12 -1.25 1.36
N PHE A 637 -17.40 -0.29 0.75
CA PHE A 637 -16.15 -0.58 0.06
C PHE A 637 -15.02 -1.07 0.99
N PRO A 638 -14.20 -2.03 0.53
CA PRO A 638 -13.06 -2.57 1.27
C PRO A 638 -11.83 -1.67 1.30
#